data_AF-A0A9X2KVU9-F1
#
_entry.id   AF-A0A9X2KVU9-F1
#
_cell.length_a   1.000
_cell.length_b   1.000
_cell.length_c   1.000
_cell.angle_alpha   90.00
_cell.angle_beta   90.00
_cell.angle_gamma   90.00
#
_symmetry.space_group_name_H-M   'P 1'
#
loop_
_entity.id
_entity.type
_entity.pdbx_description
1 polymer ?
#
loop_
_entity_poly.entity_id
_entity_poly.type
_entity_poly.pdbx_seq_one_letter_code
_entity_poly.pdbx_strand_id
1 'polypeptide(L)'
;MNSRIYFLFFMLLFGIQANAQDPNFHVYLAFGQSNMEGHAKIEPQDTVAISERFKVLSAVDCPDLDRKKGEWYTAKPPLCRCNTGLTPTDYFGREMLKSLPDSFKVGVVNVAVGGCKIELFDKDNFQPYVDSAPGWLQNTVKQYDENPYKRLVEMGKIAQKSGVIKGILLHQGESNTGDEDWPSKVKEVYNSLIKDLDLDPKETPFLAGEMVSEEEGGACASMNAIIAKLPEVLPNSYVVSSDGCTAVSDRLHFTAEGYRKLGRRYAEKMLEVKGIEGLEREAPKGFDQKRENIARGKLDSISYQSKTVGTTRKALVYTPPNYSKSKKYPVLYLLHGIGGDEKEWLKGGNPQVIMDNLYADGKAEPMIIVMPNGRAMKDDRAVGNIFDSTKVAAFANFEKDLLKDLIPYIEKNYPVIKNSENRAIAGLSMGGGQTLNFGLGNLDAFSWVGAFSAAPNTKSPEKLVPNPEKAREELNLLWISCGDEDGLLPFSQRTHEYLVKNDVPHIYYLEPGGHDFKVWKNGLYMFSKMLFKPVDQSEFNDYSLLGTPASTNVRNSKYPQILPNGRAVFRINAPEARDVKLDLVRKYDMDKNSDGVWEVATDSLSEGFHYYSILIDDVAVADPNSETFYGMGRMASGIEVPFKGDDYYALKDVPHGDIRMEQYFSPVLNSWRTFYVYTPPGYEENSDKKYPALYLYHGGGEDERGWAQQGKTNLILDNLIAEGKAKPMLVIMPDGNMPASAFNENGLKMFQNELINGLIPHVQKEYRVSEDSGSRALAGLSMGGIQTLYTGIQNTDLFSSLGVFSSGWIGKENEIAEAQYEFMKGNADKINQNLDHFYISQGGKEDIAYDNGKRMMSRFDEMNIDYTYNEYPGGHTWPVWRQDLYRFAPLLFNNQ
;
A
#
# COMPACT_ATOMS: atom_id res chain seq x y z
N MET A 1 -58.53 -18.65 41.80
CA MET A 1 -58.89 -17.41 41.06
C MET A 1 -57.61 -16.68 40.70
N ASN A 2 -57.56 -16.15 39.48
CA ASN A 2 -56.52 -15.30 38.86
C ASN A 2 -55.43 -16.00 38.03
N SER A 3 -55.76 -16.11 36.73
CA SER A 3 -54.84 -16.17 35.59
C SER A 3 -53.90 -14.96 35.55
N ARG A 4 -52.65 -15.17 35.15
CA ARG A 4 -51.81 -14.15 34.51
C ARG A 4 -51.19 -14.74 33.24
N ILE A 5 -51.67 -14.21 32.12
CA ILE A 5 -51.18 -14.41 30.76
C ILE A 5 -49.98 -13.46 30.59
N TYR A 6 -48.82 -13.98 30.17
CA TYR A 6 -47.70 -13.17 29.71
C TYR A 6 -47.84 -12.95 28.20
N PHE A 7 -48.07 -11.71 27.78
CA PHE A 7 -47.98 -11.26 26.40
C PHE A 7 -46.50 -11.02 26.05
N LEU A 8 -45.97 -11.77 25.09
CA LEU A 8 -44.70 -11.48 24.41
C LEU A 8 -44.95 -10.40 23.34
N PHE A 9 -44.35 -9.23 23.52
CA PHE A 9 -44.33 -8.16 22.54
C PHE A 9 -43.14 -8.39 21.59
N PHE A 10 -43.42 -8.82 20.35
CA PHE A 10 -42.45 -8.82 19.27
C PHE A 10 -42.39 -7.39 18.70
N MET A 11 -41.35 -6.62 19.07
CA MET A 11 -41.02 -5.36 18.38
C MET A 11 -40.19 -5.70 17.15
N LEU A 12 -40.81 -5.59 15.97
CA LEU A 12 -40.13 -5.51 14.68
C LEU A 12 -39.39 -4.17 14.60
N LEU A 13 -38.10 -4.17 14.94
CA LEU A 13 -37.18 -3.09 14.59
C LEU A 13 -36.80 -3.23 13.12
N PHE A 14 -37.53 -2.54 12.24
CA PHE A 14 -36.97 -2.17 10.94
C PHE A 14 -35.89 -1.12 11.21
N GLY A 15 -34.63 -1.55 11.20
CA GLY A 15 -33.49 -0.65 11.23
C GLY A 15 -33.49 0.20 9.97
N ILE A 16 -33.76 1.49 10.13
CA ILE A 16 -33.38 2.48 9.13
C ILE A 16 -31.85 2.54 9.20
N GLN A 17 -31.16 1.92 8.24
CA GLN A 17 -29.75 2.19 8.00
C GLN A 17 -29.64 3.66 7.55
N ALA A 18 -29.37 4.55 8.50
CA ALA A 18 -28.80 5.83 8.17
C ALA A 18 -27.37 5.54 7.66
N ASN A 19 -27.19 5.57 6.33
CA ASN A 19 -25.85 5.54 5.75
C ASN A 19 -25.13 6.81 6.21
N ALA A 20 -24.17 6.64 7.13
CA ALA A 20 -23.26 7.72 7.49
C ALA A 20 -22.38 8.05 6.27
N GLN A 21 -22.12 9.34 6.07
CA GLN A 21 -21.21 9.84 5.07
C GLN A 21 -19.81 9.24 5.27
N ASP A 22 -19.17 8.74 4.21
CA ASP A 22 -17.78 8.27 4.29
C ASP A 22 -16.84 9.48 4.35
N PRO A 23 -16.17 9.77 5.49
CA PRO A 23 -15.29 10.92 5.60
C PRO A 23 -14.08 10.82 4.67
N ASN A 24 -13.72 9.60 4.23
CA ASN A 24 -12.58 9.34 3.36
C ASN A 24 -12.96 9.39 1.87
N PHE A 25 -14.25 9.59 1.54
CA PHE A 25 -14.66 9.82 0.15
C PHE A 25 -14.76 11.31 -0.13
N HIS A 26 -13.69 11.89 -0.67
CA HIS A 26 -13.62 13.31 -1.00
C HIS A 26 -14.26 13.60 -2.35
N VAL A 27 -15.31 14.43 -2.36
CA VAL A 27 -16.05 14.81 -3.56
C VAL A 27 -15.73 16.25 -3.98
N TYR A 28 -15.61 16.48 -5.28
CA TYR A 28 -15.38 17.79 -5.87
C TYR A 28 -16.47 18.10 -6.90
N LEU A 29 -17.07 19.27 -6.78
CA LEU A 29 -18.04 19.76 -7.75
C LEU A 29 -17.31 20.50 -8.86
N ALA A 30 -17.55 20.14 -10.11
CA ALA A 30 -16.95 20.76 -11.27
C ALA A 30 -18.05 21.32 -12.18
N PHE A 31 -17.89 22.57 -12.60
CA PHE A 31 -18.81 23.20 -13.54
C PHE A 31 -18.10 24.20 -14.45
N GLY A 32 -18.77 24.62 -15.51
CA GLY A 32 -18.22 25.60 -16.43
C GLY A 32 -18.64 25.37 -17.88
N GLN A 33 -17.74 25.76 -18.79
CA GLN A 33 -18.04 25.83 -20.22
C GLN A 33 -17.33 24.74 -21.02
N SER A 34 -16.93 25.06 -22.26
CA SER A 34 -16.41 24.13 -23.26
C SER A 34 -15.16 23.36 -22.80
N ASN A 35 -14.22 24.03 -22.13
CA ASN A 35 -13.04 23.37 -21.56
C ASN A 35 -13.38 22.46 -20.36
N MET A 36 -14.35 22.80 -19.51
CA MET A 36 -14.79 21.90 -18.43
C MET A 36 -15.62 20.72 -18.95
N GLU A 37 -16.42 20.96 -19.99
CA GLU A 37 -17.24 19.96 -20.67
C GLU A 37 -16.37 18.92 -21.39
N GLY A 38 -15.23 19.37 -21.93
CA GLY A 38 -14.21 18.54 -22.55
C GLY A 38 -14.33 18.52 -24.07
N HIS A 39 -13.33 19.08 -24.73
CA HIS A 39 -13.27 19.20 -26.21
C HIS A 39 -12.27 18.22 -26.85
N ALA A 40 -11.19 17.88 -26.16
CA ALA A 40 -10.13 17.07 -26.77
C ALA A 40 -10.59 15.63 -26.99
N LYS A 41 -10.11 15.04 -28.10
CA LYS A 41 -10.30 13.61 -28.37
C LYS A 41 -9.63 12.79 -27.25
N ILE A 42 -10.36 11.82 -26.71
CA ILE A 42 -9.84 10.85 -25.75
C ILE A 42 -8.82 9.94 -26.47
N GLU A 43 -7.65 9.78 -25.87
CA GLU A 43 -6.57 8.91 -26.38
C GLU A 43 -6.52 7.59 -25.58
N PRO A 44 -5.90 6.52 -26.12
CA PRO A 44 -5.88 5.21 -25.44
C PRO A 44 -5.42 5.27 -23.98
N GLN A 45 -4.37 6.06 -23.69
CA GLN A 45 -3.83 6.25 -22.34
C GLN A 45 -4.84 6.82 -21.33
N ASP A 46 -5.84 7.57 -21.80
CA ASP A 46 -6.86 8.15 -20.92
C ASP A 46 -7.91 7.12 -20.48
N THR A 47 -7.96 5.95 -21.12
CA THR A 47 -8.99 4.93 -20.87
C THR A 47 -8.49 3.72 -20.08
N VAL A 48 -7.19 3.67 -19.80
CA VAL A 48 -6.51 2.59 -19.10
C VAL A 48 -6.02 3.04 -17.72
N ALA A 49 -5.69 2.07 -16.86
CA ALA A 49 -5.10 2.29 -15.53
C ALA A 49 -5.88 3.26 -14.62
N ILE A 50 -7.21 3.25 -14.71
CA ILE A 50 -8.07 4.12 -13.90
C ILE A 50 -8.37 3.41 -12.59
N SER A 51 -7.88 3.98 -11.48
CA SER A 51 -8.12 3.44 -10.14
C SER A 51 -9.63 3.34 -9.85
N GLU A 52 -10.06 2.22 -9.25
CA GLU A 52 -11.44 2.08 -8.77
C GLU A 52 -11.78 3.08 -7.66
N ARG A 53 -10.77 3.71 -7.03
CA ARG A 53 -10.94 4.79 -6.05
C ARG A 53 -11.32 6.13 -6.67
N PHE A 54 -11.17 6.29 -7.99
CA PHE A 54 -11.60 7.49 -8.70
C PHE A 54 -13.00 7.29 -9.27
N LYS A 55 -13.98 8.00 -8.73
CA LYS A 55 -15.40 7.89 -9.09
C LYS A 55 -15.94 9.16 -9.71
N VAL A 56 -16.93 9.02 -10.59
CA VAL A 56 -17.76 10.11 -11.09
C VAL A 56 -19.23 9.81 -10.82
N LEU A 57 -19.96 10.80 -10.36
CA LEU A 57 -21.41 10.73 -10.20
C LEU A 57 -22.05 11.18 -11.51
N SER A 58 -22.78 10.29 -12.18
CA SER A 58 -23.34 10.62 -13.50
C SER A 58 -24.37 11.75 -13.37
N ALA A 59 -24.11 12.88 -14.01
CA ALA A 59 -25.02 14.00 -14.03
C ALA A 59 -26.15 13.83 -15.05
N VAL A 60 -26.05 12.90 -16.01
CA VAL A 60 -27.07 12.61 -17.04
C VAL A 60 -27.18 11.10 -17.25
N ASP A 61 -28.24 10.65 -17.92
CA ASP A 61 -28.34 9.26 -18.38
C ASP A 61 -27.54 9.07 -19.66
N CYS A 62 -26.67 8.06 -19.69
CA CYS A 62 -25.90 7.63 -20.85
C CYS A 62 -26.09 6.13 -21.10
N PRO A 63 -27.20 5.72 -21.74
CA PRO A 63 -27.50 4.31 -21.99
C PRO A 63 -26.40 3.59 -22.80
N ASP A 64 -25.80 4.28 -23.77
CA ASP A 64 -24.74 3.71 -24.62
C ASP A 64 -23.44 3.39 -23.85
N LEU A 65 -23.26 4.00 -22.67
CA LEU A 65 -22.12 3.78 -21.79
C LEU A 65 -22.51 3.01 -20.52
N ASP A 66 -23.76 2.53 -20.42
CA ASP A 66 -24.36 1.91 -19.25
C ASP A 66 -24.23 2.74 -17.97
N ARG A 67 -24.56 4.04 -18.05
CA ARG A 67 -24.51 4.97 -16.90
C ARG A 67 -25.87 5.62 -16.69
N LYS A 68 -26.31 5.67 -15.43
CA LYS A 68 -27.58 6.29 -15.02
C LYS A 68 -27.35 7.51 -14.16
N LYS A 69 -28.18 8.53 -14.33
CA LYS A 69 -28.15 9.76 -13.54
C LYS A 69 -28.22 9.42 -12.04
N GLY A 70 -27.31 10.00 -11.26
CA GLY A 70 -27.26 9.83 -9.80
C GLY A 70 -26.56 8.55 -9.32
N GLU A 71 -25.95 7.77 -10.21
CA GLU A 71 -25.14 6.60 -9.85
C GLU A 71 -23.63 6.89 -10.01
N TRP A 72 -22.84 6.34 -9.10
CA TRP A 72 -21.37 6.42 -9.14
C TRP A 72 -20.80 5.36 -10.07
N TYR A 73 -19.85 5.75 -10.91
CA TYR A 73 -19.08 4.83 -11.76
C TYR A 73 -17.59 5.14 -11.68
N THR A 74 -16.73 4.16 -12.01
CA THR A 74 -15.27 4.40 -12.11
C THR A 74 -15.00 5.41 -13.22
N ALA A 75 -14.17 6.43 -12.94
CA ALA A 75 -13.99 7.64 -13.73
C ALA A 75 -13.33 7.44 -15.11
N LYS A 76 -13.97 6.66 -15.99
CA LYS A 76 -13.54 6.42 -17.35
C LYS A 76 -14.13 7.49 -18.28
N PRO A 77 -13.30 8.26 -19.02
CA PRO A 77 -13.80 9.30 -19.91
C PRO A 77 -14.80 8.76 -20.96
N PRO A 78 -15.77 9.58 -21.41
CA PRO A 78 -15.97 10.98 -21.02
C PRO A 78 -16.62 11.15 -19.64
N LEU A 79 -16.31 12.23 -18.91
CA LEU A 79 -16.78 12.43 -17.52
C LEU A 79 -17.94 13.43 -17.37
N CYS A 80 -18.19 14.30 -18.36
CA CYS A 80 -19.24 15.32 -18.28
C CYS A 80 -20.58 14.82 -18.83
N ARG A 81 -20.64 14.50 -20.13
CA ARG A 81 -21.84 13.95 -20.81
C ARG A 81 -21.44 12.84 -21.78
N CYS A 82 -22.43 12.13 -22.32
CA CYS A 82 -22.22 10.88 -23.07
C CYS A 82 -21.31 11.01 -24.29
N ASN A 83 -21.29 12.19 -24.93
CA ASN A 83 -20.61 12.43 -26.20
C ASN A 83 -19.59 13.58 -26.12
N THR A 84 -19.02 13.84 -24.94
CA THR A 84 -18.00 14.89 -24.76
C THR A 84 -16.58 14.31 -24.85
N GLY A 85 -15.58 15.18 -24.84
CA GLY A 85 -14.16 14.80 -24.87
C GLY A 85 -13.52 14.72 -23.48
N LEU A 86 -12.19 14.76 -23.47
CA LEU A 86 -11.36 14.82 -22.27
C LEU A 86 -11.51 16.19 -21.57
N THR A 87 -11.62 16.17 -20.25
CA THR A 87 -11.81 17.35 -19.37
C THR A 87 -10.66 17.44 -18.36
N PRO A 88 -10.33 18.64 -17.80
CA PRO A 88 -9.34 18.73 -16.72
C PRO A 88 -9.65 17.80 -15.53
N THR A 89 -10.94 17.50 -15.30
CA THR A 89 -11.35 16.62 -14.20
C THR A 89 -10.83 15.19 -14.33
N ASP A 90 -10.52 14.71 -15.55
CA ASP A 90 -9.97 13.38 -15.80
C ASP A 90 -8.62 13.14 -15.10
N TYR A 91 -7.77 14.16 -15.09
CA TYR A 91 -6.43 14.07 -14.49
C TYR A 91 -6.36 14.74 -13.12
N PHE A 92 -7.32 15.60 -12.78
CA PHE A 92 -7.51 16.09 -11.42
C PHE A 92 -7.65 14.91 -10.43
N GLY A 93 -8.62 14.03 -10.64
CA GLY A 93 -8.89 12.95 -9.68
C GLY A 93 -7.76 11.92 -9.60
N ARG A 94 -7.10 11.64 -10.73
CA ARG A 94 -5.92 10.75 -10.78
C ARG A 94 -4.77 11.30 -9.97
N GLU A 95 -4.47 12.59 -10.13
CA GLU A 95 -3.35 13.24 -9.44
C GLU A 95 -3.63 13.41 -7.95
N MET A 96 -4.87 13.75 -7.57
CA MET A 96 -5.30 13.80 -6.16
C MET A 96 -5.00 12.46 -5.45
N LEU A 97 -5.33 11.33 -6.08
CA LEU A 97 -5.14 10.00 -5.49
C LEU A 97 -3.67 9.62 -5.28
N LYS A 98 -2.72 10.21 -6.00
CA LYS A 98 -1.29 9.97 -5.75
C LYS A 98 -0.82 10.48 -4.40
N SER A 99 -1.49 11.53 -3.90
CA SER A 99 -1.15 12.22 -2.65
C SER A 99 -2.05 11.83 -1.47
N LEU A 100 -3.14 11.10 -1.71
CA LEU A 100 -4.11 10.68 -0.70
C LEU A 100 -3.89 9.22 -0.28
N PRO A 101 -4.00 8.87 1.01
CA PRO A 101 -3.85 7.50 1.50
C PRO A 101 -4.82 6.51 0.81
N ASP A 102 -4.47 5.22 0.79
CA ASP A 102 -5.23 4.19 0.07
C ASP A 102 -6.67 3.99 0.55
N SER A 103 -6.94 4.39 1.80
CA SER A 103 -8.28 4.42 2.39
C SER A 103 -9.19 5.50 1.79
N PHE A 104 -8.66 6.48 1.05
CA PHE A 104 -9.43 7.59 0.48
C PHE A 104 -9.89 7.34 -0.96
N LYS A 105 -11.10 7.79 -1.26
CA LYS A 105 -11.65 7.85 -2.62
C LYS A 105 -11.76 9.30 -3.07
N VAL A 106 -11.65 9.52 -4.37
CA VAL A 106 -11.89 10.84 -4.99
C VAL A 106 -13.09 10.73 -5.90
N GLY A 107 -14.06 11.61 -5.69
CA GLY A 107 -15.31 11.70 -6.43
C GLY A 107 -15.39 13.02 -7.17
N VAL A 108 -15.87 13.01 -8.42
CA VAL A 108 -16.18 14.24 -9.15
C VAL A 108 -17.64 14.25 -9.59
N VAL A 109 -18.28 15.41 -9.48
CA VAL A 109 -19.57 15.72 -10.10
C VAL A 109 -19.31 16.77 -11.17
N ASN A 110 -19.42 16.44 -12.46
CA ASN A 110 -19.13 17.39 -13.53
C ASN A 110 -20.42 17.81 -14.27
N VAL A 111 -20.75 19.09 -14.21
CA VAL A 111 -21.90 19.70 -14.91
C VAL A 111 -21.41 20.91 -15.69
N ALA A 112 -21.18 20.74 -16.98
CA ALA A 112 -20.70 21.82 -17.85
C ALA A 112 -21.48 21.86 -19.18
N VAL A 113 -21.48 23.04 -19.80
CA VAL A 113 -22.15 23.33 -21.09
C VAL A 113 -21.25 24.19 -21.96
N GLY A 114 -20.77 23.66 -23.09
CA GLY A 114 -19.96 24.41 -24.04
C GLY A 114 -20.65 25.68 -24.55
N GLY A 115 -19.89 26.75 -24.77
CA GLY A 115 -20.36 28.03 -25.32
C GLY A 115 -21.49 28.74 -24.55
N CYS A 116 -21.75 28.37 -23.29
CA CYS A 116 -22.64 29.12 -22.42
C CYS A 116 -21.95 30.34 -21.81
N LYS A 117 -22.67 31.20 -21.08
CA LYS A 117 -22.09 32.19 -20.17
C LYS A 117 -22.29 31.75 -18.72
N ILE A 118 -21.53 32.33 -17.78
CA ILE A 118 -21.66 32.04 -16.34
C ILE A 118 -23.09 32.24 -15.81
N GLU A 119 -23.87 33.14 -16.43
CA GLU A 119 -25.28 33.40 -16.15
C GLU A 119 -26.16 32.14 -16.25
N LEU A 120 -25.75 31.12 -17.02
CA LEU A 120 -26.47 29.84 -17.08
C LEU A 120 -26.48 29.11 -15.72
N PHE A 121 -25.49 29.36 -14.88
CA PHE A 121 -25.37 28.80 -13.53
C PHE A 121 -25.89 29.75 -12.44
N ASP A 122 -26.45 30.91 -12.80
CA ASP A 122 -27.16 31.76 -11.84
C ASP A 122 -28.43 31.05 -11.36
N LYS A 123 -28.64 31.01 -10.05
CA LYS A 123 -29.77 30.29 -9.45
C LYS A 123 -31.12 30.85 -9.88
N ASP A 124 -31.26 32.17 -9.92
CA ASP A 124 -32.53 32.86 -10.02
C ASP A 124 -32.73 33.52 -11.40
N ASN A 125 -31.64 33.84 -12.10
CA ASN A 125 -31.65 34.67 -13.32
C ASN A 125 -31.13 33.95 -14.58
N PHE A 126 -31.01 32.61 -14.58
CA PHE A 126 -30.55 31.86 -15.76
C PHE A 126 -31.59 31.83 -16.90
N GLN A 127 -32.90 31.89 -16.58
CA GLN A 127 -33.97 31.66 -17.58
C GLN A 127 -33.95 32.65 -18.75
N PRO A 128 -33.84 33.98 -18.54
CA PRO A 128 -33.71 34.93 -19.65
C PRO A 128 -32.52 34.64 -20.58
N TYR A 129 -31.42 34.13 -20.02
CA TYR A 129 -30.26 33.72 -20.80
C TYR A 129 -30.58 32.50 -21.67
N VAL A 130 -31.19 31.45 -21.10
CA VAL A 130 -31.62 30.24 -21.83
C VAL A 130 -32.60 30.57 -22.97
N ASP A 131 -33.59 31.43 -22.70
CA ASP A 131 -34.62 31.81 -23.69
C ASP A 131 -34.01 32.54 -24.90
N SER A 132 -32.94 33.33 -24.68
CA SER A 132 -32.21 34.05 -25.72
C SER A 132 -31.12 33.22 -26.42
N ALA A 133 -30.80 32.03 -25.89
CA ALA A 133 -29.69 31.21 -26.36
C ALA A 133 -30.00 30.50 -27.68
N PRO A 134 -28.97 30.15 -28.49
CA PRO A 134 -29.18 29.38 -29.71
C PRO A 134 -29.73 27.97 -29.40
N GLY A 135 -30.49 27.40 -30.33
CA GLY A 135 -31.21 26.13 -30.11
C GLY A 135 -30.31 24.94 -29.73
N TRP A 136 -29.04 24.92 -30.17
CA TRP A 136 -28.08 23.89 -29.76
C TRP A 136 -27.74 23.95 -28.26
N LEU A 137 -27.67 25.15 -27.69
CA LEU A 137 -27.42 25.35 -26.26
C LEU A 137 -28.67 24.96 -25.46
N GLN A 138 -29.85 25.40 -25.90
CA GLN A 138 -31.12 25.00 -25.28
C GLN A 138 -31.28 23.47 -25.26
N ASN A 139 -30.90 22.77 -26.34
CA ASN A 139 -30.93 21.32 -26.39
C ASN A 139 -29.92 20.64 -25.45
N THR A 140 -28.78 21.27 -25.21
CA THR A 140 -27.80 20.78 -24.24
C THR A 140 -28.33 20.96 -22.81
N VAL A 141 -28.91 22.13 -22.51
CA VAL A 141 -29.50 22.46 -21.20
C VAL A 141 -30.68 21.55 -20.85
N LYS A 142 -31.46 21.07 -21.83
CA LYS A 142 -32.52 20.06 -21.61
C LYS A 142 -32.00 18.74 -21.01
N GLN A 143 -30.75 18.35 -21.24
CA GLN A 143 -30.17 17.14 -20.64
C GLN A 143 -30.02 17.28 -19.10
N TYR A 144 -30.01 18.52 -18.62
CA TYR A 144 -29.95 18.89 -17.21
C TYR A 144 -31.31 19.37 -16.66
N ASP A 145 -32.42 18.85 -17.20
CA ASP A 145 -33.79 19.27 -16.84
C ASP A 145 -33.99 20.78 -16.92
N GLU A 146 -33.45 21.39 -17.97
CA GLU A 146 -33.51 22.83 -18.27
C GLU A 146 -32.73 23.75 -17.31
N ASN A 147 -32.09 23.20 -16.26
CA ASN A 147 -31.38 24.00 -15.26
C ASN A 147 -30.09 23.31 -14.76
N PRO A 148 -28.92 23.65 -15.35
CA PRO A 148 -27.63 23.07 -14.97
C PRO A 148 -27.23 23.36 -13.52
N TYR A 149 -27.53 24.55 -12.97
CA TYR A 149 -27.28 24.87 -11.56
C TYR A 149 -28.06 23.91 -10.64
N LYS A 150 -29.36 23.75 -10.90
CA LYS A 150 -30.22 22.85 -10.13
C LYS A 150 -29.74 21.40 -10.23
N ARG A 151 -29.28 20.97 -11.41
CA ARG A 151 -28.68 19.63 -11.58
C ARG A 151 -27.40 19.47 -10.75
N LEU A 152 -26.53 20.48 -10.72
CA LEU A 152 -25.32 20.44 -9.90
C LEU A 152 -25.65 20.32 -8.41
N VAL A 153 -26.66 21.06 -7.93
CA VAL A 153 -27.17 20.95 -6.54
C VAL A 153 -27.81 19.58 -6.27
N GLU A 154 -28.61 19.05 -7.21
CA GLU A 154 -29.20 17.71 -7.11
C GLU A 154 -28.12 16.64 -6.93
N MET A 155 -27.10 16.67 -7.78
CA MET A 155 -25.98 15.72 -7.73
C MET A 155 -25.12 15.94 -6.48
N GLY A 156 -24.89 17.19 -6.06
CA GLY A 156 -24.19 17.50 -4.81
C GLY A 156 -24.87 16.89 -3.58
N LYS A 157 -26.21 16.97 -3.51
CA LYS A 157 -26.99 16.34 -2.42
C LYS A 157 -26.95 14.82 -2.45
N ILE A 158 -26.88 14.21 -3.63
CA ILE A 158 -26.66 12.76 -3.74
C ILE A 158 -25.25 12.41 -3.28
N ALA A 159 -24.26 13.18 -3.72
CA ALA A 159 -22.87 12.94 -3.35
C ALA A 159 -22.61 13.07 -1.85
N GLN A 160 -23.28 14.00 -1.15
CA GLN A 160 -23.23 14.13 0.31
C GLN A 160 -23.72 12.89 1.07
N LYS A 161 -24.54 12.03 0.45
CA LYS A 161 -24.94 10.75 1.03
C LYS A 161 -23.83 9.70 0.97
N SER A 162 -22.83 9.89 0.12
CA SER A 162 -21.72 8.96 -0.09
C SER A 162 -20.41 9.47 0.50
N GLY A 163 -20.12 10.76 0.38
CA GLY A 163 -18.84 11.35 0.75
C GLY A 163 -18.92 12.85 1.05
N VAL A 164 -17.78 13.47 1.39
CA VAL A 164 -17.69 14.87 1.81
C VAL A 164 -17.29 15.76 0.63
N ILE A 165 -18.07 16.81 0.35
CA ILE A 165 -17.69 17.81 -0.65
C ILE A 165 -16.52 18.62 -0.09
N LYS A 166 -15.36 18.53 -0.72
CA LYS A 166 -14.11 19.16 -0.27
C LYS A 166 -13.72 20.38 -1.10
N GLY A 167 -14.32 20.63 -2.26
CA GLY A 167 -14.00 21.81 -3.05
C GLY A 167 -14.82 21.94 -4.33
N ILE A 168 -14.66 23.08 -4.99
CA ILE A 168 -15.37 23.41 -6.22
C ILE A 168 -14.36 23.82 -7.30
N LEU A 169 -14.53 23.29 -8.51
CA LEU A 169 -13.71 23.55 -9.68
C LEU A 169 -14.55 24.26 -10.75
N LEU A 170 -14.07 25.39 -11.24
CA LEU A 170 -14.67 26.14 -12.35
C LEU A 170 -13.65 26.26 -13.47
N HIS A 171 -14.01 25.84 -14.68
CA HIS A 171 -13.25 26.24 -15.86
C HIS A 171 -14.13 27.03 -16.81
N GLN A 172 -13.79 28.30 -16.94
CA GLN A 172 -14.50 29.28 -17.74
C GLN A 172 -14.26 29.05 -19.25
N GLY A 173 -15.17 29.54 -20.09
CA GLY A 173 -15.03 29.50 -21.55
C GLY A 173 -15.14 30.87 -22.19
N GLU A 174 -15.12 30.87 -23.51
CA GLU A 174 -14.95 32.04 -24.38
C GLU A 174 -16.08 33.09 -24.28
N SER A 175 -17.29 32.70 -23.86
CA SER A 175 -18.48 33.56 -24.00
C SER A 175 -18.54 34.74 -23.03
N ASN A 176 -17.75 34.73 -21.96
CA ASN A 176 -17.60 35.88 -21.05
C ASN A 176 -16.28 36.62 -21.27
N THR A 177 -15.55 36.37 -22.36
CA THR A 177 -14.28 37.07 -22.64
C THR A 177 -14.49 38.60 -22.62
N GLY A 178 -13.77 39.29 -21.73
CA GLY A 178 -13.86 40.74 -21.56
C GLY A 178 -14.97 41.24 -20.63
N ASP A 179 -15.71 40.35 -19.98
CA ASP A 179 -16.76 40.70 -19.02
C ASP A 179 -16.16 41.00 -17.63
N GLU A 180 -15.91 42.28 -17.35
CA GLU A 180 -15.31 42.72 -16.07
C GLU A 180 -16.17 42.41 -14.83
N ASP A 181 -17.47 42.18 -14.99
CA ASP A 181 -18.37 41.80 -13.90
C ASP A 181 -18.34 40.28 -13.60
N TRP A 182 -17.61 39.50 -14.40
CA TRP A 182 -17.54 38.05 -14.26
C TRP A 182 -17.16 37.56 -12.85
N PRO A 183 -16.15 38.13 -12.14
CA PRO A 183 -15.83 37.72 -10.77
C PRO A 183 -17.01 37.84 -9.81
N SER A 184 -17.80 38.90 -9.93
CA SER A 184 -19.01 39.12 -9.11
C SER A 184 -20.08 38.09 -9.43
N LYS A 185 -20.31 37.78 -10.71
CA LYS A 185 -21.26 36.74 -11.13
C LYS A 185 -20.87 35.36 -10.60
N VAL A 186 -19.59 34.99 -10.69
CA VAL A 186 -19.07 33.73 -10.14
C VAL A 186 -19.27 33.66 -8.63
N LYS A 187 -19.03 34.76 -7.91
CA LYS A 187 -19.26 34.85 -6.47
C LYS A 187 -20.71 34.56 -6.09
N GLU A 188 -21.68 35.07 -6.85
CA GLU A 188 -23.11 34.80 -6.60
C GLU A 188 -23.47 33.32 -6.80
N VAL A 189 -22.92 32.69 -7.85
CA VAL A 189 -23.08 31.23 -8.06
C VAL A 189 -22.47 30.44 -6.90
N TYR A 190 -21.24 30.79 -6.48
CA TYR A 190 -20.58 30.16 -5.34
C TYR A 190 -21.39 30.29 -4.05
N ASN A 191 -21.83 31.51 -3.70
CA ASN A 191 -22.64 31.76 -2.50
C ASN A 191 -23.92 30.94 -2.50
N SER A 192 -24.55 30.80 -3.68
CA SER A 192 -25.74 29.99 -3.85
C SER A 192 -25.45 28.50 -3.64
N LEU A 193 -24.35 27.96 -4.18
CA LEU A 193 -23.92 26.57 -3.97
C LEU A 193 -23.60 26.29 -2.50
N ILE A 194 -22.84 27.17 -1.84
CA ILE A 194 -22.50 27.06 -0.42
C ILE A 194 -23.78 26.98 0.42
N LYS A 195 -24.76 27.83 0.13
CA LYS A 195 -26.05 27.85 0.83
C LYS A 195 -26.92 26.63 0.53
N ASP A 196 -27.08 26.25 -0.73
CA ASP A 196 -28.03 25.21 -1.14
C ASP A 196 -27.55 23.79 -0.82
N LEU A 197 -26.25 23.62 -0.60
CA LEU A 197 -25.59 22.39 -0.20
C LEU A 197 -25.12 22.38 1.26
N ASP A 198 -25.38 23.45 2.02
CA ASP A 198 -24.98 23.58 3.43
C ASP A 198 -23.47 23.32 3.66
N LEU A 199 -22.64 23.98 2.85
CA LEU A 199 -21.18 23.85 2.89
C LEU A 199 -20.56 24.93 3.78
N ASP A 200 -19.43 24.61 4.41
CA ASP A 200 -18.62 25.64 5.09
C ASP A 200 -17.73 26.35 4.04
N PRO A 201 -17.89 27.67 3.83
CA PRO A 201 -17.08 28.41 2.87
C PRO A 201 -15.58 28.44 3.22
N LYS A 202 -15.18 28.22 4.48
CA LYS A 202 -13.76 28.10 4.86
C LYS A 202 -13.18 26.75 4.46
N GLU A 203 -14.00 25.70 4.58
CA GLU A 203 -13.62 24.33 4.24
C GLU A 203 -13.91 23.97 2.78
N THR A 204 -14.35 24.93 1.95
CA THR A 204 -14.70 24.69 0.54
C THR A 204 -13.98 25.67 -0.38
N PRO A 205 -12.69 25.44 -0.69
CA PRO A 205 -11.94 26.25 -1.64
C PRO A 205 -12.52 26.16 -3.05
N PHE A 206 -12.41 27.28 -3.76
CA PHE A 206 -12.90 27.45 -5.12
C PHE A 206 -11.74 27.68 -6.10
N LEU A 207 -11.54 26.78 -7.06
CA LEU A 207 -10.46 26.89 -8.04
C LEU A 207 -11.02 27.27 -9.41
N ALA A 208 -10.50 28.34 -10.00
CA ALA A 208 -10.84 28.79 -11.34
C ALA A 208 -9.64 28.67 -12.29
N GLY A 209 -9.80 28.01 -13.43
CA GLY A 209 -8.72 27.83 -14.41
C GLY A 209 -8.65 28.96 -15.43
N GLU A 210 -7.44 29.32 -15.81
CA GLU A 210 -7.17 30.25 -16.92
C GLU A 210 -7.56 29.66 -18.28
N MET A 211 -7.99 30.52 -19.19
CA MET A 211 -8.14 30.23 -20.63
C MET A 211 -6.77 29.94 -21.25
N VAL A 212 -6.74 29.38 -22.47
CA VAL A 212 -5.50 29.23 -23.25
C VAL A 212 -4.68 30.52 -23.20
N SER A 213 -3.40 30.40 -22.83
CA SER A 213 -2.52 31.55 -22.60
C SER A 213 -2.21 32.29 -23.90
N GLU A 214 -1.75 33.54 -23.79
CA GLU A 214 -1.29 34.32 -24.95
C GLU A 214 -0.09 33.66 -25.65
N GLU A 215 0.82 33.07 -24.86
CA GLU A 215 2.00 32.36 -25.35
C GLU A 215 1.65 31.13 -26.21
N GLU A 216 0.57 30.43 -25.85
CA GLU A 216 0.01 29.31 -26.62
C GLU A 216 -0.95 29.76 -27.74
N GLY A 217 -1.01 31.07 -28.01
CA GLY A 217 -1.81 31.66 -29.09
C GLY A 217 -3.30 31.79 -28.79
N GLY A 218 -3.70 31.76 -27.51
CA GLY A 218 -5.10 31.74 -27.08
C GLY A 218 -5.92 32.94 -27.55
N ALA A 219 -7.06 32.69 -28.18
CA ALA A 219 -7.93 33.75 -28.71
C ALA A 219 -8.66 34.54 -27.60
N CYS A 220 -8.78 33.96 -26.41
CA CYS A 220 -9.44 34.55 -25.25
C CYS A 220 -8.48 34.84 -24.09
N ALA A 221 -7.17 34.92 -24.34
CA ALA A 221 -6.15 35.11 -23.31
C ALA A 221 -6.36 36.40 -22.47
N SER A 222 -7.00 37.43 -23.04
CA SER A 222 -7.36 38.66 -22.32
C SER A 222 -8.29 38.42 -21.12
N MET A 223 -9.07 37.33 -21.14
CA MET A 223 -9.92 36.94 -20.01
C MET A 223 -9.11 36.55 -18.76
N ASN A 224 -7.87 36.08 -18.92
CA ASN A 224 -7.05 35.64 -17.79
C ASN A 224 -6.77 36.78 -16.81
N ALA A 225 -6.64 38.02 -17.30
CA ALA A 225 -6.50 39.21 -16.46
C ALA A 225 -7.75 39.50 -15.60
N ILE A 226 -8.93 39.08 -16.06
CA ILE A 226 -10.20 39.21 -15.32
C ILE A 226 -10.33 38.06 -14.32
N ILE A 227 -10.01 36.82 -14.73
CA ILE A 227 -10.00 35.63 -13.86
C ILE A 227 -9.05 35.85 -12.66
N ALA A 228 -7.89 36.47 -12.89
CA ALA A 228 -6.91 36.81 -11.86
C ALA A 228 -7.47 37.70 -10.72
N LYS A 229 -8.55 38.45 -10.96
CA LYS A 229 -9.21 39.29 -9.96
C LYS A 229 -10.19 38.54 -9.06
N LEU A 230 -10.52 37.27 -9.36
CA LEU A 230 -11.48 36.47 -8.59
C LEU A 230 -11.15 36.40 -7.08
N PRO A 231 -9.88 36.19 -6.66
CA PRO A 231 -9.52 36.17 -5.24
C PRO A 231 -9.79 37.49 -4.50
N GLU A 232 -9.89 38.63 -5.21
CA GLU A 232 -10.21 39.93 -4.60
C GLU A 232 -11.66 39.99 -4.10
N VAL A 233 -12.59 39.33 -4.80
CA VAL A 233 -14.01 39.32 -4.44
C VAL A 233 -14.45 38.08 -3.67
N LEU A 234 -13.70 36.98 -3.82
CA LEU A 234 -13.94 35.67 -3.18
C LEU A 234 -12.65 35.18 -2.49
N PRO A 235 -12.44 35.46 -1.20
CA PRO A 235 -11.14 35.23 -0.54
C PRO A 235 -10.65 33.77 -0.46
N ASN A 236 -11.55 32.79 -0.42
CA ASN A 236 -11.19 31.36 -0.46
C ASN A 236 -11.22 30.81 -1.90
N SER A 237 -10.69 31.59 -2.84
CA SER A 237 -10.59 31.20 -4.24
C SER A 237 -9.19 31.39 -4.81
N TYR A 238 -8.88 30.57 -5.80
CA TYR A 238 -7.54 30.44 -6.36
C TYR A 238 -7.60 30.28 -7.87
N VAL A 239 -6.60 30.81 -8.55
CA VAL A 239 -6.48 30.71 -10.00
C VAL A 239 -5.48 29.63 -10.37
N VAL A 240 -5.85 28.75 -11.29
CA VAL A 240 -5.01 27.66 -11.81
C VAL A 240 -4.49 28.05 -13.18
N SER A 241 -3.16 28.17 -13.28
CA SER A 241 -2.55 28.68 -14.50
C SER A 241 -2.58 27.70 -15.66
N SER A 242 -2.82 28.23 -16.86
CA SER A 242 -2.79 27.51 -18.13
C SER A 242 -1.43 27.59 -18.84
N ASP A 243 -0.40 28.16 -18.21
CA ASP A 243 0.90 28.36 -18.84
C ASP A 243 1.54 27.05 -19.36
N GLY A 244 1.93 27.03 -20.64
CA GLY A 244 2.44 25.84 -21.32
C GLY A 244 1.44 24.67 -21.42
N CYS A 245 0.13 24.90 -21.27
CA CYS A 245 -0.90 23.95 -21.65
C CYS A 245 -1.25 24.16 -23.12
N THR A 246 -0.86 23.22 -23.99
CA THR A 246 -0.94 23.38 -25.43
C THR A 246 -2.39 23.48 -25.93
N ALA A 247 -2.61 24.29 -26.96
CA ALA A 247 -3.91 24.57 -27.57
C ALA A 247 -4.15 23.79 -28.87
N VAL A 248 -5.42 23.51 -29.20
CA VAL A 248 -5.80 23.06 -30.54
C VAL A 248 -5.95 24.25 -31.51
N SER A 249 -6.15 23.96 -32.80
CA SER A 249 -6.13 24.97 -33.87
C SER A 249 -7.21 26.05 -33.76
N ASP A 250 -8.30 25.82 -33.02
CA ASP A 250 -9.32 26.84 -32.76
C ASP A 250 -8.86 27.94 -31.79
N ARG A 251 -7.77 27.69 -31.04
CA ARG A 251 -7.17 28.59 -30.05
C ARG A 251 -8.08 28.93 -28.87
N LEU A 252 -9.14 28.16 -28.66
CA LEU A 252 -10.10 28.27 -27.56
C LEU A 252 -9.95 27.09 -26.59
N HIS A 253 -9.64 25.90 -27.13
CA HIS A 253 -9.56 24.67 -26.37
C HIS A 253 -8.13 24.14 -26.24
N PHE A 254 -7.89 23.39 -25.17
CA PHE A 254 -6.63 22.66 -24.96
C PHE A 254 -6.57 21.37 -25.79
N THR A 255 -5.36 20.92 -26.10
CA THR A 255 -5.10 19.56 -26.57
C THR A 255 -5.36 18.53 -25.46
N ALA A 256 -5.34 17.23 -25.78
CA ALA A 256 -5.41 16.19 -24.75
C ALA A 256 -4.27 16.35 -23.73
N GLU A 257 -3.04 16.61 -24.18
CA GLU A 257 -1.89 16.89 -23.30
C GLU A 257 -2.12 18.14 -22.42
N GLY A 258 -2.63 19.22 -23.00
CA GLY A 258 -2.97 20.45 -22.28
C GLY A 258 -3.99 20.19 -21.16
N TYR A 259 -5.04 19.41 -21.41
CA TYR A 259 -6.02 19.01 -20.39
C TYR A 259 -5.41 18.15 -19.28
N ARG A 260 -4.51 17.21 -19.61
CA ARG A 260 -3.80 16.40 -18.61
C ARG A 260 -2.98 17.28 -17.66
N LYS A 261 -2.18 18.17 -18.24
CA LYS A 261 -1.32 19.10 -17.49
C LYS A 261 -2.16 20.04 -16.63
N LEU A 262 -3.23 20.59 -17.18
CA LEU A 262 -4.12 21.48 -16.45
C LEU A 262 -4.85 20.75 -15.31
N GLY A 263 -5.34 19.54 -15.55
CA GLY A 263 -5.96 18.69 -14.53
C GLY A 263 -5.04 18.38 -13.35
N ARG A 264 -3.76 18.07 -13.62
CA ARG A 264 -2.74 17.90 -12.57
C ARG A 264 -2.55 19.17 -11.75
N ARG A 265 -2.48 20.34 -12.39
CA ARG A 265 -2.35 21.64 -11.68
C ARG A 265 -3.55 21.97 -10.81
N TYR A 266 -4.77 21.62 -11.25
CA TYR A 266 -5.95 21.73 -10.40
C TYR A 266 -5.81 20.89 -9.13
N ALA A 267 -5.27 19.67 -9.25
CA ALA A 267 -5.07 18.78 -8.11
C ALA A 267 -3.98 19.32 -7.19
N GLU A 268 -2.82 19.67 -7.73
CA GLU A 268 -1.70 20.26 -6.99
C GLU A 268 -2.14 21.50 -6.21
N LYS A 269 -2.86 22.43 -6.85
CA LYS A 269 -3.37 23.62 -6.18
C LYS A 269 -4.43 23.27 -5.13
N MET A 270 -5.31 22.30 -5.39
CA MET A 270 -6.32 21.87 -4.41
C MET A 270 -5.66 21.25 -3.17
N LEU A 271 -4.65 20.42 -3.37
CA LEU A 271 -3.83 19.82 -2.32
C LEU A 271 -3.13 20.91 -1.48
N GLU A 272 -2.45 21.85 -2.15
CA GLU A 272 -1.79 23.01 -1.53
C GLU A 272 -2.75 23.82 -0.64
N VAL A 273 -3.90 24.24 -1.17
CA VAL A 273 -4.83 25.12 -0.42
C VAL A 273 -5.52 24.41 0.73
N LYS A 274 -5.65 23.08 0.64
CA LYS A 274 -6.16 22.25 1.72
C LYS A 274 -5.12 21.98 2.81
N GLY A 275 -3.89 22.46 2.65
CA GLY A 275 -2.77 22.07 3.50
C GLY A 275 -2.48 20.57 3.43
N ILE A 276 -3.03 19.89 2.41
CA ILE A 276 -2.68 18.53 2.05
C ILE A 276 -1.44 18.68 1.19
N GLU A 277 -0.32 19.05 1.81
CA GLU A 277 0.96 18.77 1.19
C GLU A 277 0.97 17.26 0.95
N GLY A 278 0.99 16.83 -0.32
CA GLY A 278 1.17 15.41 -0.62
C GLY A 278 2.31 14.91 0.25
N LEU A 279 2.08 13.80 0.95
CA LEU A 279 2.87 13.38 2.11
C LEU A 279 4.34 13.77 1.90
N GLU A 280 4.80 14.83 2.57
CA GLU A 280 6.15 15.33 2.36
C GLU A 280 7.08 14.27 2.94
N ARG A 281 7.61 13.40 2.08
CA ARG A 281 8.42 12.23 2.46
C ARG A 281 9.89 12.57 2.63
N GLU A 282 10.35 13.76 2.25
CA GLU A 282 11.73 14.20 2.42
C GLU A 282 11.76 15.71 2.66
N ALA A 283 12.77 16.19 3.38
CA ALA A 283 13.00 17.60 3.56
C ALA A 283 13.28 18.30 2.22
N PRO A 284 12.65 19.45 1.94
CA PRO A 284 12.78 20.13 0.66
C PRO A 284 14.19 20.70 0.50
N LYS A 285 14.65 20.81 -0.76
CA LYS A 285 15.98 21.38 -1.04
C LYS A 285 16.14 22.75 -0.38
N GLY A 286 17.20 22.91 0.41
CA GLY A 286 17.50 24.16 1.12
C GLY A 286 16.78 24.33 2.47
N PHE A 287 16.11 23.31 2.99
CA PHE A 287 15.48 23.33 4.33
C PHE A 287 16.47 23.69 5.46
N ASP A 288 17.74 23.36 5.29
CA ASP A 288 18.83 23.60 6.24
C ASP A 288 19.66 24.85 5.89
N GLN A 289 19.26 25.60 4.85
CA GLN A 289 19.92 26.84 4.45
C GLN A 289 19.28 28.04 5.15
N LYS A 290 20.15 28.97 5.55
CA LYS A 290 19.74 30.20 6.21
C LYS A 290 18.94 31.07 5.22
N ARG A 291 17.67 31.32 5.51
CA ARG A 291 16.84 32.29 4.77
C ARG A 291 17.00 33.69 5.35
N GLU A 292 17.04 34.71 4.50
CA GLU A 292 17.03 36.11 4.93
C GLU A 292 15.58 36.59 5.19
N ASN A 293 15.40 37.59 6.06
CA ASN A 293 14.09 38.20 6.39
C ASN A 293 13.06 37.33 7.14
N ILE A 294 13.48 36.28 7.85
CA ILE A 294 12.61 35.53 8.77
C ILE A 294 12.94 35.83 10.24
N ALA A 295 11.95 35.71 11.12
CA ALA A 295 12.16 35.79 12.56
C ALA A 295 13.00 34.60 13.04
N ARG A 296 13.93 34.83 13.98
CA ARG A 296 14.89 33.83 14.43
C ARG A 296 14.78 33.55 15.91
N GLY A 297 15.01 32.30 16.27
CA GLY A 297 15.21 31.91 17.64
C GLY A 297 16.55 32.40 18.18
N LYS A 298 16.77 32.13 19.46
CA LYS A 298 17.98 32.51 20.19
C LYS A 298 18.63 31.28 20.78
N LEU A 299 19.94 31.18 20.60
CA LEU A 299 20.75 30.13 21.19
C LEU A 299 21.51 30.68 22.40
N ASP A 300 21.38 30.02 23.54
CA ASP A 300 22.09 30.34 24.78
C ASP A 300 22.85 29.11 25.30
N SER A 301 23.98 29.34 25.96
CA SER A 301 24.70 28.30 26.68
C SER A 301 24.36 28.37 28.16
N ILE A 302 24.04 27.21 28.75
CA ILE A 302 23.73 27.09 30.17
C ILE A 302 24.72 26.17 30.87
N SER A 303 24.82 26.33 32.19
CA SER A 303 25.53 25.41 33.07
C SER A 303 24.63 25.04 34.24
N TYR A 304 24.63 23.77 34.62
CA TYR A 304 23.82 23.25 35.72
C TYR A 304 24.67 22.33 36.60
N GLN A 305 24.34 22.26 37.88
CA GLN A 305 25.01 21.34 38.81
C GLN A 305 24.39 19.96 38.68
N SER A 306 25.17 18.99 38.21
CA SER A 306 24.78 17.58 38.16
C SER A 306 25.10 16.92 39.50
N LYS A 307 24.08 16.52 40.24
CA LYS A 307 24.27 15.69 41.44
C LYS A 307 24.61 14.26 41.05
N THR A 308 24.16 13.81 39.88
CA THR A 308 24.46 12.48 39.33
C THR A 308 25.95 12.29 39.10
N VAL A 309 26.64 13.31 38.56
CA VAL A 309 28.08 13.25 38.26
C VAL A 309 28.93 13.90 39.35
N GLY A 310 28.36 14.82 40.13
CA GLY A 310 29.07 15.60 41.14
C GLY A 310 29.95 16.70 40.54
N THR A 311 29.56 17.27 39.39
CA THR A 311 30.25 18.37 38.72
C THR A 311 29.26 19.29 38.00
N THR A 312 29.73 20.48 37.59
CA THR A 312 28.97 21.37 36.72
C THR A 312 29.03 20.86 35.28
N ARG A 313 27.87 20.71 34.64
CA ARG A 313 27.73 20.26 33.24
C ARG A 313 27.14 21.36 32.37
N LYS A 314 27.30 21.23 31.06
CA LYS A 314 26.85 22.22 30.07
C LYS A 314 25.76 21.66 29.16
N ALA A 315 24.93 22.56 28.68
CA ALA A 315 23.97 22.32 27.61
C ALA A 315 23.76 23.61 26.82
N LEU A 316 23.25 23.49 25.60
CA LEU A 316 22.75 24.62 24.82
C LEU A 316 21.24 24.60 24.85
N VAL A 317 20.64 25.79 24.87
CA VAL A 317 19.19 25.97 24.82
C VAL A 317 18.87 26.91 23.66
N TYR A 318 18.06 26.42 22.74
CA TYR A 318 17.44 27.22 21.70
C TYR A 318 16.01 27.58 22.13
N THR A 319 15.69 28.87 22.10
CA THR A 319 14.32 29.38 22.26
C THR A 319 13.77 29.82 20.91
N PRO A 320 12.50 29.52 20.59
CA PRO A 320 11.93 29.80 19.28
C PRO A 320 11.78 31.31 19.03
N PRO A 321 11.54 31.74 17.77
CA PRO A 321 11.19 33.13 17.48
C PRO A 321 10.02 33.60 18.35
N ASN A 322 10.04 34.88 18.75
CA ASN A 322 9.01 35.47 19.63
C ASN A 322 8.86 34.79 21.00
N TYR A 323 9.94 34.16 21.50
CA TYR A 323 9.96 33.59 22.84
C TYR A 323 9.54 34.61 23.92
N SER A 324 8.61 34.20 24.78
CA SER A 324 8.11 35.01 25.91
C SER A 324 8.11 34.23 27.20
N LYS A 325 8.53 34.88 28.30
CA LYS A 325 8.45 34.30 29.64
C LYS A 325 7.01 34.08 30.15
N SER A 326 6.02 34.70 29.51
CA SER A 326 4.60 34.52 29.86
C SER A 326 3.92 33.32 29.20
N LYS A 327 4.53 32.73 28.16
CA LYS A 327 4.03 31.54 27.47
C LYS A 327 4.81 30.31 27.93
N LYS A 328 4.12 29.18 28.13
CA LYS A 328 4.78 27.89 28.36
C LYS A 328 5.01 27.18 27.04
N TYR A 329 6.15 26.47 26.93
CA TYR A 329 6.57 25.78 25.72
C TYR A 329 6.77 24.28 25.97
N PRO A 330 6.49 23.42 24.97
CA PRO A 330 6.98 22.05 24.99
C PRO A 330 8.51 22.03 24.80
N VAL A 331 9.15 20.89 25.11
CA VAL A 331 10.61 20.76 25.11
C VAL A 331 11.07 19.55 24.32
N LEU A 332 12.03 19.76 23.40
CA LEU A 332 12.78 18.70 22.72
C LEU A 332 14.19 18.60 23.31
N TYR A 333 14.57 17.42 23.79
CA TYR A 333 15.94 17.09 24.19
C TYR A 333 16.67 16.40 23.02
N LEU A 334 17.68 17.04 22.45
CA LEU A 334 18.35 16.62 21.23
C LEU A 334 19.80 16.14 21.52
N LEU A 335 20.02 14.83 21.42
CA LEU A 335 21.23 14.14 21.87
C LEU A 335 22.25 13.92 20.75
N HIS A 336 23.52 14.05 21.09
CA HIS A 336 24.65 13.94 20.17
C HIS A 336 25.23 12.51 20.11
N GLY A 337 26.06 12.21 19.10
CA GLY A 337 26.73 10.93 18.88
C GLY A 337 28.00 10.73 19.70
N ILE A 338 28.63 9.56 19.58
CA ILE A 338 29.75 9.15 20.46
C ILE A 338 30.97 10.08 20.38
N GLY A 339 31.22 10.68 19.20
CA GLY A 339 32.35 11.59 18.96
C GLY A 339 32.09 13.03 19.38
N GLY A 340 30.85 13.37 19.73
CA GLY A 340 30.40 14.74 19.95
C GLY A 340 30.40 15.23 21.40
N ASP A 341 29.80 16.40 21.51
CA ASP A 341 29.46 17.16 22.72
C ASP A 341 28.17 17.95 22.47
N GLU A 342 27.77 18.84 23.39
CA GLU A 342 26.56 19.68 23.26
C GLU A 342 26.51 20.57 22.01
N LYS A 343 27.62 20.70 21.26
CA LYS A 343 27.74 21.53 20.04
C LYS A 343 27.73 20.71 18.75
N GLU A 344 27.73 19.38 18.79
CA GLU A 344 27.85 18.55 17.59
C GLU A 344 26.74 18.83 16.58
N TRP A 345 25.49 18.91 17.03
CA TRP A 345 24.35 19.29 16.19
C TRP A 345 24.52 20.67 15.55
N LEU A 346 25.09 21.66 16.25
CA LEU A 346 25.34 22.98 15.66
C LEU A 346 26.44 22.97 14.60
N LYS A 347 27.47 22.13 14.77
CA LYS A 347 28.58 22.05 13.83
C LYS A 347 28.20 21.31 12.54
N GLY A 348 27.41 20.24 12.65
CA GLY A 348 27.06 19.40 11.50
C GLY A 348 25.64 19.58 10.95
N GLY A 349 24.69 19.96 11.80
CA GLY A 349 23.25 19.92 11.50
C GLY A 349 22.55 21.28 11.39
N ASN A 350 23.08 22.33 12.04
CA ASN A 350 22.43 23.64 12.15
C ASN A 350 20.93 23.56 12.55
N PRO A 351 20.56 22.87 13.64
CA PRO A 351 19.17 22.69 14.05
C PRO A 351 18.41 24.01 14.19
N GLN A 352 19.09 25.08 14.63
CA GLN A 352 18.50 26.42 14.73
C GLN A 352 17.99 26.95 13.38
N VAL A 353 18.67 26.64 12.27
CA VAL A 353 18.26 27.09 10.93
C VAL A 353 17.07 26.28 10.44
N ILE A 354 17.13 24.95 10.62
CA ILE A 354 16.03 24.04 10.28
C ILE A 354 14.75 24.46 11.00
N MET A 355 14.86 24.76 12.30
CA MET A 355 13.71 25.15 13.12
C MET A 355 13.21 26.57 12.80
N ASP A 356 14.11 27.55 12.61
CA ASP A 356 13.72 28.90 12.17
C ASP A 356 12.92 28.84 10.86
N ASN A 357 13.35 28.02 9.90
CA ASN A 357 12.65 27.81 8.63
C ASN A 357 11.29 27.12 8.82
N LEU A 358 11.23 26.04 9.61
CA LEU A 358 9.97 25.35 9.93
C LEU A 358 8.95 26.29 10.61
N TYR A 359 9.41 27.19 11.48
CA TYR A 359 8.53 28.19 12.11
C TYR A 359 8.08 29.27 11.15
N ALA A 360 8.97 29.75 10.28
CA ALA A 360 8.61 30.71 9.24
C ALA A 360 7.55 30.13 8.28
N ASP A 361 7.63 28.83 7.99
CA ASP A 361 6.69 28.11 7.14
C ASP A 361 5.43 27.63 7.89
N GLY A 362 5.33 27.87 9.21
CA GLY A 362 4.19 27.43 10.03
C GLY A 362 4.07 25.91 10.20
N LYS A 363 5.14 25.15 9.93
CA LYS A 363 5.13 23.67 9.90
C LYS A 363 5.44 22.99 11.23
N ALA A 364 5.95 23.73 12.23
CA ALA A 364 6.33 23.18 13.53
C ALA A 364 5.76 23.99 14.70
N GLU A 365 5.40 23.30 15.78
CA GLU A 365 4.98 23.93 17.03
C GLU A 365 6.16 24.64 17.71
N PRO A 366 6.02 25.92 18.12
CA PRO A 366 7.09 26.63 18.83
C PRO A 366 7.51 25.89 20.10
N MET A 367 8.76 25.44 20.18
CA MET A 367 9.28 24.61 21.27
C MET A 367 10.67 25.07 21.72
N ILE A 368 11.04 24.73 22.96
CA ILE A 368 12.41 24.91 23.44
C ILE A 368 13.22 23.65 23.07
N ILE A 369 14.41 23.83 22.53
CA ILE A 369 15.31 22.71 22.21
C ILE A 369 16.52 22.75 23.12
N VAL A 370 16.75 21.66 23.84
CA VAL A 370 17.87 21.49 24.75
C VAL A 370 18.85 20.50 24.13
N MET A 371 20.08 20.94 23.88
CA MET A 371 21.17 20.10 23.36
C MET A 371 22.18 19.89 24.49
N PRO A 372 22.07 18.80 25.28
CA PRO A 372 23.01 18.52 26.36
C PRO A 372 24.24 17.76 25.86
N ASN A 373 25.30 17.76 26.67
CA ASN A 373 26.35 16.74 26.53
C ASN A 373 25.80 15.42 27.08
N GLY A 374 25.70 14.39 26.24
CA GLY A 374 25.15 13.08 26.58
C GLY A 374 26.11 12.18 27.37
N ARG A 375 27.37 12.61 27.58
CA ARG A 375 28.41 11.84 28.29
C ARG A 375 28.49 12.27 29.77
N ALA A 376 27.72 11.63 30.65
CA ALA A 376 27.62 12.03 32.06
C ALA A 376 28.77 11.48 32.94
N MET A 377 29.92 12.15 32.88
CA MET A 377 31.11 11.88 33.69
C MET A 377 31.89 13.16 34.01
N LYS A 378 32.86 13.10 34.93
CA LYS A 378 33.61 14.30 35.38
C LYS A 378 34.41 14.98 34.26
N ASP A 379 35.07 14.20 33.42
CA ASP A 379 35.69 14.68 32.17
C ASP A 379 34.86 14.19 30.99
N ASP A 380 33.88 15.00 30.60
CA ASP A 380 32.90 14.67 29.56
C ASP A 380 33.36 15.07 28.15
N ARG A 381 34.64 15.38 27.96
CA ARG A 381 35.22 15.72 26.66
C ARG A 381 35.42 14.48 25.77
N ALA A 382 35.19 14.65 24.47
CA ALA A 382 35.43 13.61 23.46
C ALA A 382 36.93 13.52 23.08
N VAL A 383 37.79 13.17 24.04
CA VAL A 383 39.24 13.05 23.84
C VAL A 383 39.73 11.62 24.08
N GLY A 384 40.87 11.23 23.52
CA GLY A 384 41.44 9.89 23.67
C GLY A 384 40.57 8.79 23.03
N ASN A 385 40.64 7.55 23.55
CA ASN A 385 39.75 6.48 23.09
C ASN A 385 38.31 6.76 23.56
N ILE A 386 37.42 7.14 22.65
CA ILE A 386 36.01 7.42 22.94
C ILE A 386 35.17 6.15 23.14
N PHE A 387 35.67 5.00 22.68
CA PHE A 387 35.06 3.68 22.84
C PHE A 387 35.49 2.98 24.14
N ASP A 388 36.25 3.66 25.00
CA ASP A 388 36.57 3.14 26.33
C ASP A 388 35.30 2.83 27.13
N SER A 389 35.28 1.70 27.83
CA SER A 389 34.09 1.21 28.53
C SER A 389 33.54 2.21 29.55
N THR A 390 34.39 3.00 30.20
CA THR A 390 33.96 4.03 31.15
C THR A 390 33.26 5.20 30.47
N LYS A 391 33.71 5.59 29.27
CA LYS A 391 33.08 6.65 28.48
C LYS A 391 31.78 6.18 27.85
N VAL A 392 31.74 4.95 27.36
CA VAL A 392 30.50 4.34 26.87
C VAL A 392 29.47 4.24 27.99
N ALA A 393 29.87 3.81 29.20
CA ALA A 393 29.01 3.77 30.37
C ALA A 393 28.52 5.16 30.80
N ALA A 394 29.30 6.22 30.58
CA ALA A 394 28.89 7.59 30.87
C ALA A 394 27.68 8.04 30.04
N PHE A 395 27.51 7.53 28.81
CA PHE A 395 26.29 7.78 28.05
C PHE A 395 25.07 7.09 28.69
N ALA A 396 25.19 5.88 29.23
CA ALA A 396 24.09 5.26 29.98
C ALA A 396 23.78 6.03 31.29
N ASN A 397 24.81 6.51 31.99
CA ASN A 397 24.65 7.29 33.22
C ASN A 397 23.89 8.61 32.99
N PHE A 398 23.89 9.12 31.76
CA PHE A 398 23.19 10.36 31.43
C PHE A 398 21.67 10.24 31.57
N GLU A 399 21.07 9.06 31.55
CA GLU A 399 19.65 8.89 31.85
C GLU A 399 19.27 9.50 33.21
N LYS A 400 20.08 9.20 34.24
CA LYS A 400 19.87 9.71 35.59
C LYS A 400 20.09 11.22 35.66
N ASP A 401 21.13 11.71 35.00
CA ASP A 401 21.45 13.13 34.93
C ASP A 401 20.34 13.92 34.19
N LEU A 402 19.84 13.40 33.08
CA LEU A 402 18.74 13.97 32.30
C LEU A 402 17.48 14.09 33.16
N LEU A 403 17.04 13.00 33.77
CA LEU A 403 15.78 12.94 34.53
C LEU A 403 15.85 13.67 35.88
N LYS A 404 16.99 13.58 36.60
CA LYS A 404 17.09 14.07 37.99
C LYS A 404 17.77 15.42 38.14
N ASP A 405 18.56 15.86 37.16
CA ASP A 405 19.32 17.11 37.24
C ASP A 405 18.92 18.09 36.13
N LEU A 406 19.03 17.70 34.85
CA LEU A 406 18.83 18.61 33.72
C LEU A 406 17.36 18.99 33.50
N ILE A 407 16.42 18.04 33.44
CA ILE A 407 14.99 18.34 33.29
C ILE A 407 14.51 19.27 34.42
N PRO A 408 14.78 18.97 35.72
CA PRO A 408 14.43 19.89 36.81
C PRO A 408 15.08 21.28 36.69
N TYR A 409 16.31 21.36 36.17
CA TYR A 409 16.95 22.65 35.90
C TYR A 409 16.19 23.44 34.81
N ILE A 410 15.86 22.80 33.68
CA ILE A 410 15.11 23.44 32.58
C ILE A 410 13.73 23.90 33.09
N GLU A 411 13.02 23.03 33.82
CA GLU A 411 11.71 23.34 34.37
C GLU A 411 11.68 24.48 35.39
N LYS A 412 12.81 24.73 36.07
CA LYS A 412 12.94 25.83 37.02
C LYS A 412 13.27 27.15 36.34
N ASN A 413 14.04 27.13 35.26
CA ASN A 413 14.62 28.33 34.65
C ASN A 413 13.90 28.78 33.37
N TYR A 414 13.10 27.91 32.75
CA TYR A 414 12.35 28.19 31.53
C TYR A 414 10.85 27.89 31.72
N PRO A 415 9.95 28.65 31.08
CA PRO A 415 8.51 28.42 31.14
C PRO A 415 8.15 27.22 30.26
N VAL A 416 8.20 26.02 30.81
CA VAL A 416 7.94 24.78 30.08
C VAL A 416 6.72 24.05 30.58
N ILE A 417 6.14 23.22 29.72
CA ILE A 417 5.09 22.26 30.06
C ILE A 417 5.78 20.97 30.50
N LYS A 418 5.31 20.36 31.60
CA LYS A 418 6.09 19.39 32.39
C LYS A 418 5.68 17.92 32.23
N ASN A 419 4.61 17.64 31.50
CA ASN A 419 4.11 16.29 31.27
C ASN A 419 4.83 15.63 30.07
N SER A 420 4.69 14.31 29.95
CA SER A 420 5.26 13.51 28.86
C SER A 420 4.77 13.93 27.48
N GLU A 421 3.49 14.28 27.36
CA GLU A 421 2.88 14.76 26.11
C GLU A 421 3.53 16.03 25.55
N ASN A 422 4.25 16.80 26.38
CA ASN A 422 4.95 18.02 25.95
C ASN A 422 6.48 17.91 26.09
N ARG A 423 6.98 16.67 26.20
CA ARG A 423 8.42 16.38 26.26
C ARG A 423 8.81 15.37 25.19
N ALA A 424 9.69 15.80 24.28
CA ALA A 424 10.27 14.98 23.23
C ALA A 424 11.75 14.69 23.50
N ILE A 425 12.23 13.56 23.00
CA ILE A 425 13.64 13.19 23.01
C ILE A 425 14.03 12.67 21.62
N ALA A 426 15.15 13.16 21.09
CA ALA A 426 15.68 12.74 19.80
C ALA A 426 17.20 12.70 19.80
N GLY A 427 17.82 12.00 18.87
CA GLY A 427 19.28 12.00 18.76
C GLY A 427 19.85 11.17 17.62
N LEU A 428 21.12 11.42 17.30
CA LEU A 428 21.87 10.72 16.24
C LEU A 428 22.84 9.68 16.82
N SER A 429 23.10 8.59 16.09
CA SER A 429 24.13 7.60 16.42
C SER A 429 23.97 7.07 17.86
N MET A 430 25.00 7.20 18.71
CA MET A 430 24.94 6.85 20.13
C MET A 430 23.87 7.63 20.91
N GLY A 431 23.60 8.88 20.53
CA GLY A 431 22.50 9.68 21.05
C GLY A 431 21.13 9.19 20.57
N GLY A 432 21.05 8.60 19.39
CA GLY A 432 19.87 7.87 18.92
C GLY A 432 19.63 6.59 19.73
N GLY A 433 20.70 5.87 20.07
CA GLY A 433 20.59 4.71 20.98
C GLY A 433 20.19 5.11 22.40
N GLN A 434 20.69 6.25 22.93
CA GLN A 434 20.18 6.84 24.18
C GLN A 434 18.71 7.20 24.07
N THR A 435 18.30 7.79 22.95
CA THR A 435 16.91 8.19 22.68
C THR A 435 15.96 6.99 22.78
N LEU A 436 16.28 5.86 22.14
CA LEU A 436 15.49 4.63 22.27
C LEU A 436 15.52 4.09 23.70
N ASN A 437 16.71 4.01 24.30
CA ASN A 437 16.86 3.45 25.65
C ASN A 437 16.11 4.25 26.73
N PHE A 438 16.09 5.58 26.62
CA PHE A 438 15.54 6.49 27.63
C PHE A 438 14.08 6.84 27.34
N GLY A 439 13.75 7.12 26.08
CA GLY A 439 12.38 7.42 25.68
C GLY A 439 11.45 6.25 25.96
N LEU A 440 11.77 5.07 25.41
CA LEU A 440 10.95 3.86 25.59
C LEU A 440 11.05 3.29 27.01
N GLY A 441 12.15 3.56 27.72
CA GLY A 441 12.33 3.17 29.11
C GLY A 441 11.59 4.04 30.13
N ASN A 442 11.16 5.25 29.74
CA ASN A 442 10.55 6.25 30.63
C ASN A 442 9.37 6.95 29.93
N LEU A 443 8.36 6.18 29.52
CA LEU A 443 7.16 6.68 28.83
C LEU A 443 6.33 7.68 29.66
N ASP A 444 6.48 7.65 30.99
CA ASP A 444 5.93 8.65 31.91
C ASP A 444 6.62 10.02 31.80
N ALA A 445 7.82 10.06 31.21
CA ALA A 445 8.59 11.26 30.97
C ALA A 445 8.55 11.74 29.52
N PHE A 446 8.39 10.85 28.53
CA PHE A 446 8.48 11.20 27.10
C PHE A 446 7.40 10.47 26.28
N SER A 447 6.60 11.23 25.52
CA SER A 447 5.64 10.67 24.56
C SER A 447 6.07 10.79 23.10
N TRP A 448 7.22 11.45 22.83
CA TRP A 448 7.73 11.67 21.47
C TRP A 448 9.20 11.27 21.39
N VAL A 449 9.51 10.26 20.58
CA VAL A 449 10.84 9.62 20.54
C VAL A 449 11.36 9.58 19.10
N GLY A 450 12.48 10.25 18.81
CA GLY A 450 13.05 10.39 17.47
C GLY A 450 14.49 9.88 17.34
N ALA A 451 14.65 8.65 16.90
CA ALA A 451 15.92 7.93 16.89
C ALA A 451 16.53 7.89 15.46
N PHE A 452 17.70 8.50 15.28
CA PHE A 452 18.40 8.55 13.98
C PHE A 452 19.69 7.72 14.03
N SER A 453 19.84 6.71 13.18
CA SER A 453 20.97 5.76 13.17
C SER A 453 21.32 5.20 14.55
N ALA A 454 20.30 4.75 15.30
CA ALA A 454 20.38 4.54 16.74
C ALA A 454 21.19 3.31 17.16
N ALA A 455 22.51 3.46 17.29
CA ALA A 455 23.44 2.45 17.79
C ALA A 455 24.81 3.09 18.13
N PRO A 456 25.76 2.37 18.79
CA PRO A 456 25.78 0.94 19.11
C PRO A 456 25.27 0.55 20.51
N ASN A 457 24.83 1.51 21.33
CA ASN A 457 24.39 1.28 22.72
C ASN A 457 22.92 0.86 22.88
N THR A 458 22.22 0.59 21.78
CA THR A 458 20.79 0.27 21.75
C THR A 458 20.52 -1.12 22.33
N LYS A 459 19.67 -1.20 23.36
CA LYS A 459 19.28 -2.48 23.99
C LYS A 459 18.57 -3.41 22.98
N SER A 460 18.41 -4.69 23.31
CA SER A 460 17.58 -5.58 22.48
C SER A 460 16.12 -5.12 22.47
N PRO A 461 15.34 -5.37 21.40
CA PRO A 461 13.97 -4.87 21.29
C PRO A 461 13.08 -5.23 22.48
N GLU A 462 13.22 -6.45 23.02
CA GLU A 462 12.45 -6.94 24.18
C GLU A 462 12.79 -6.16 25.47
N LYS A 463 14.00 -5.59 25.54
CA LYS A 463 14.44 -4.74 26.66
C LYS A 463 14.10 -3.26 26.43
N LEU A 464 13.93 -2.84 25.17
CA LEU A 464 13.47 -1.49 24.83
C LEU A 464 11.98 -1.34 25.10
N VAL A 465 11.19 -2.33 24.68
CA VAL A 465 9.72 -2.32 24.80
C VAL A 465 9.27 -3.62 25.47
N PRO A 466 9.50 -3.80 26.78
CA PRO A 466 9.08 -5.01 27.50
C PRO A 466 7.55 -5.12 27.65
N ASN A 467 6.82 -4.01 27.47
CA ASN A 467 5.37 -3.96 27.45
C ASN A 467 4.89 -3.18 26.21
N PRO A 468 4.64 -3.87 25.09
CA PRO A 468 4.15 -3.24 23.86
C PRO A 468 2.80 -2.53 24.00
N GLU A 469 1.90 -3.03 24.86
CA GLU A 469 0.58 -2.42 25.06
C GLU A 469 0.71 -1.02 25.66
N LYS A 470 1.55 -0.90 26.69
CA LYS A 470 1.88 0.40 27.30
C LYS A 470 2.49 1.38 26.30
N ALA A 471 3.36 0.88 25.41
CA ALA A 471 3.95 1.71 24.37
C ALA A 471 2.89 2.24 23.37
N ARG A 472 1.88 1.44 23.01
CA ARG A 472 0.77 1.89 22.16
C ARG A 472 -0.06 3.00 22.80
N GLU A 473 -0.25 2.95 24.11
CA GLU A 473 -1.09 3.89 24.84
C GLU A 473 -0.39 5.22 25.18
N GLU A 474 0.89 5.18 25.52
CA GLU A 474 1.61 6.34 26.07
C GLU A 474 2.50 7.09 25.05
N LEU A 475 2.79 6.48 23.90
CA LEU A 475 3.53 7.14 22.80
C LEU A 475 2.58 7.89 21.87
N ASN A 476 2.86 9.17 21.66
CA ASN A 476 2.26 9.94 20.58
C ASN A 476 3.00 9.68 19.26
N LEU A 477 4.33 9.57 19.29
CA LEU A 477 5.15 9.31 18.10
C LEU A 477 6.44 8.58 18.44
N LEU A 478 6.71 7.50 17.72
CA LEU A 478 8.01 6.84 17.64
C LEU A 478 8.53 6.93 16.21
N TRP A 479 9.66 7.60 16.01
CA TRP A 479 10.34 7.73 14.73
C TRP A 479 11.69 7.02 14.80
N ILE A 480 11.93 6.09 13.88
CA ILE A 480 13.19 5.37 13.72
C ILE A 480 13.66 5.58 12.29
N SER A 481 14.78 6.28 12.09
CA SER A 481 15.37 6.46 10.77
C SER A 481 16.82 5.99 10.65
N CYS A 482 17.21 5.60 9.45
CA CYS A 482 18.55 5.19 9.11
C CYS A 482 18.80 5.35 7.61
N GLY A 483 20.04 5.67 7.24
CA GLY A 483 20.47 5.60 5.84
C GLY A 483 20.59 4.14 5.38
N ASP A 484 20.30 3.85 4.11
CA ASP A 484 20.39 2.51 3.52
C ASP A 484 21.83 1.99 3.36
N GLU A 485 22.83 2.89 3.42
CA GLU A 485 24.26 2.57 3.39
C GLU A 485 24.92 2.69 4.78
N ASP A 486 24.12 2.94 5.83
CA ASP A 486 24.61 3.04 7.20
C ASP A 486 24.89 1.64 7.78
N GLY A 487 26.14 1.41 8.22
CA GLY A 487 26.54 0.14 8.85
C GLY A 487 25.82 -0.19 10.16
N LEU A 488 25.04 0.75 10.73
CA LEU A 488 24.21 0.55 11.91
C LEU A 488 22.75 0.19 11.60
N LEU A 489 22.36 0.10 10.32
CA LEU A 489 21.00 -0.27 9.87
C LEU A 489 20.44 -1.53 10.57
N PRO A 490 21.21 -2.61 10.81
CA PRO A 490 20.68 -3.81 11.48
C PRO A 490 20.07 -3.53 12.87
N PHE A 491 20.51 -2.48 13.58
CA PHE A 491 19.97 -2.13 14.89
C PHE A 491 18.59 -1.46 14.79
N SER A 492 18.39 -0.63 13.76
CA SER A 492 17.10 0.00 13.45
C SER A 492 16.12 -1.05 12.94
N GLN A 493 16.57 -1.90 12.01
CA GLN A 493 15.76 -2.95 11.39
C GLN A 493 15.20 -3.94 12.43
N ARG A 494 16.05 -4.54 13.27
CA ARG A 494 15.57 -5.50 14.30
C ARG A 494 14.58 -4.88 15.29
N THR A 495 14.67 -3.56 15.51
CA THR A 495 13.76 -2.83 16.40
C THR A 495 12.43 -2.61 15.71
N HIS A 496 12.44 -2.16 14.45
CA HIS A 496 11.26 -2.07 13.59
C HIS A 496 10.50 -3.39 13.50
N GLU A 497 11.19 -4.49 13.16
CA GLU A 497 10.59 -5.83 13.02
C GLU A 497 9.88 -6.28 14.31
N TYR A 498 10.49 -6.04 15.47
CA TYR A 498 9.87 -6.32 16.77
C TYR A 498 8.61 -5.47 17.01
N LEU A 499 8.66 -4.18 16.68
CA LEU A 499 7.52 -3.28 16.85
C LEU A 499 6.36 -3.65 15.92
N VAL A 500 6.64 -4.03 14.67
CA VAL A 500 5.64 -4.56 13.72
C VAL A 500 5.00 -5.83 14.27
N LYS A 501 5.80 -6.78 14.76
CA LYS A 501 5.30 -8.04 15.33
C LYS A 501 4.37 -7.84 16.54
N ASN A 502 4.57 -6.76 17.29
CA ASN A 502 3.79 -6.46 18.49
C ASN A 502 2.79 -5.30 18.28
N ASP A 503 2.49 -4.95 17.03
CA ASP A 503 1.54 -3.90 16.65
C ASP A 503 1.77 -2.54 17.34
N VAL A 504 3.03 -2.14 17.58
CA VAL A 504 3.35 -0.82 18.15
C VAL A 504 3.44 0.22 17.01
N PRO A 505 2.59 1.26 16.99
CA PRO A 505 2.64 2.30 15.96
C PRO A 505 3.97 3.05 15.97
N HIS A 506 4.63 3.11 14.83
CA HIS A 506 5.88 3.85 14.65
C HIS A 506 6.12 4.15 13.18
N ILE A 507 6.92 5.19 12.92
CA ILE A 507 7.45 5.47 11.59
C ILE A 507 8.84 4.82 11.50
N TYR A 508 9.01 3.93 10.52
CA TYR A 508 10.31 3.42 10.11
C TYR A 508 10.69 4.06 8.78
N TYR A 509 11.70 4.92 8.83
CA TYR A 509 12.05 5.79 7.72
C TYR A 509 13.45 5.44 7.19
N LEU A 510 13.48 4.79 6.02
CA LEU A 510 14.71 4.51 5.30
C LEU A 510 14.90 5.52 4.17
N GLU A 511 16.10 6.08 4.09
CA GLU A 511 16.47 7.07 3.07
C GLU A 511 17.84 6.79 2.45
N PRO A 512 18.11 7.30 1.23
CA PRO A 512 19.42 7.18 0.60
C PRO A 512 20.52 7.93 1.36
N GLY A 513 21.50 7.19 1.89
CA GLY A 513 22.66 7.79 2.56
C GLY A 513 23.38 6.87 3.55
N GLY A 514 24.51 7.34 4.08
CA GLY A 514 25.32 6.62 5.05
C GLY A 514 25.13 7.13 6.49
N HIS A 515 26.14 6.87 7.34
CA HIS A 515 26.16 7.32 8.74
C HIS A 515 26.60 8.79 8.86
N ASP A 516 25.77 9.73 8.38
CA ASP A 516 26.16 11.13 8.25
C ASP A 516 25.04 12.17 8.47
N PHE A 517 25.43 13.45 8.51
CA PHE A 517 24.54 14.58 8.78
C PHE A 517 23.51 14.87 7.69
N LYS A 518 23.65 14.37 6.46
CA LYS A 518 22.59 14.50 5.44
C LYS A 518 21.33 13.78 5.95
N VAL A 519 21.49 12.53 6.38
CA VAL A 519 20.43 11.68 6.94
C VAL A 519 19.89 12.28 8.24
N TRP A 520 20.75 12.67 9.17
CA TRP A 520 20.29 13.15 10.48
C TRP A 520 19.58 14.51 10.42
N LYS A 521 19.94 15.40 9.49
CA LYS A 521 19.22 16.67 9.28
C LYS A 521 17.83 16.43 8.71
N ASN A 522 17.70 15.51 7.75
CA ASN A 522 16.42 15.12 7.19
C ASN A 522 15.52 14.50 8.28
N GLY A 523 16.03 13.53 9.04
CA GLY A 523 15.34 12.97 10.20
C GLY A 523 14.90 14.02 11.23
N LEU A 524 15.75 15.01 11.53
CA LEU A 524 15.40 16.11 12.44
C LEU A 524 14.26 16.97 11.87
N TYR A 525 14.32 17.34 10.59
CA TYR A 525 13.26 18.12 9.92
C TYR A 525 11.92 17.37 9.96
N MET A 526 11.93 16.11 9.51
CA MET A 526 10.75 15.26 9.40
C MET A 526 10.12 14.94 10.76
N PHE A 527 10.93 14.68 11.78
CA PHE A 527 10.43 14.46 13.13
C PHE A 527 9.88 15.75 13.75
N SER A 528 10.59 16.88 13.60
CA SER A 528 10.22 18.14 14.27
C SER A 528 8.91 18.72 13.74
N LYS A 529 8.58 18.54 12.46
CA LYS A 529 7.27 18.94 11.92
C LYS A 529 6.12 18.18 12.57
N MET A 530 6.34 16.99 13.14
CA MET A 530 5.28 16.15 13.74
C MET A 530 5.10 16.37 15.25
N LEU A 531 6.03 17.05 15.91
CA LEU A 531 6.02 17.16 17.36
C LEU A 531 4.88 18.02 17.90
N PHE A 532 4.28 17.56 19.00
CA PHE A 532 3.32 18.29 19.83
C PHE A 532 2.02 18.70 19.12
N LYS A 533 1.68 17.98 18.05
CA LYS A 533 0.42 18.14 17.29
C LYS A 533 -0.22 16.77 17.05
N PRO A 534 -1.54 16.69 16.75
CA PRO A 534 -2.15 15.42 16.38
C PRO A 534 -1.41 14.75 15.22
N VAL A 535 -1.16 13.45 15.32
CA VAL A 535 -0.54 12.63 14.27
C VAL A 535 -1.54 11.55 13.82
N ASP A 536 -1.62 11.33 12.50
CA ASP A 536 -2.41 10.24 11.94
C ASP A 536 -1.54 8.99 11.84
N GLN A 537 -1.77 8.03 12.73
CA GLN A 537 -1.03 6.77 12.75
C GLN A 537 -1.31 5.92 11.50
N SER A 538 -2.41 6.15 10.79
CA SER A 538 -2.72 5.42 9.56
C SER A 538 -1.76 5.76 8.41
N GLU A 539 -1.09 6.91 8.47
CA GLU A 539 -0.12 7.37 7.46
C GLU A 539 1.32 6.94 7.74
N PHE A 540 1.60 6.33 8.90
CA PHE A 540 2.99 6.09 9.35
C PHE A 540 3.82 5.25 8.36
N ASN A 541 3.17 4.30 7.69
CA ASN A 541 3.82 3.43 6.71
C ASN A 541 4.08 4.12 5.36
N ASP A 542 3.52 5.30 5.13
CA ASP A 542 3.64 6.03 3.86
C ASP A 542 4.86 6.96 3.82
N TYR A 543 5.53 7.19 4.95
CA TYR A 543 6.65 8.13 5.05
C TYR A 543 7.98 7.60 4.53
N SER A 544 8.22 6.29 4.55
CA SER A 544 9.52 5.73 4.13
C SER A 544 9.78 5.97 2.64
N LEU A 545 11.00 6.40 2.29
CA LEU A 545 11.42 6.57 0.89
C LEU A 545 11.86 5.26 0.26
N LEU A 546 12.44 4.38 1.07
CA LEU A 546 12.95 3.08 0.64
C LEU A 546 12.18 1.94 1.31
N GLY A 547 12.10 0.83 0.60
CA GLY A 547 11.54 -0.43 1.10
C GLY A 547 12.63 -1.45 1.38
N THR A 548 12.21 -2.61 1.88
CA THR A 548 13.10 -3.77 2.01
C THR A 548 13.25 -4.43 0.64
N PRO A 549 14.46 -4.73 0.14
CA PRO A 549 14.64 -5.51 -1.08
C PRO A 549 13.85 -6.82 -1.00
N ALA A 550 13.13 -7.18 -2.06
CA ALA A 550 12.36 -8.41 -2.06
C ALA A 550 13.30 -9.62 -1.91
N SER A 551 12.84 -10.63 -1.15
CA SER A 551 13.64 -11.85 -0.89
C SER A 551 13.93 -12.69 -2.16
N THR A 552 13.21 -12.39 -3.24
CA THR A 552 13.36 -13.00 -4.57
C THR A 552 14.32 -12.23 -5.47
N ASN A 553 14.96 -11.17 -4.98
CA ASN A 553 15.97 -10.44 -5.74
C ASN A 553 17.21 -11.31 -5.97
N VAL A 554 17.87 -11.13 -7.12
CA VAL A 554 19.20 -11.69 -7.33
C VAL A 554 20.20 -11.05 -6.36
N ARG A 555 21.31 -11.74 -6.09
CA ARG A 555 22.33 -11.28 -5.14
C ARG A 555 22.74 -9.82 -5.39
N ASN A 556 22.71 -9.02 -4.33
CA ASN A 556 23.04 -7.59 -4.28
C ASN A 556 22.06 -6.65 -5.01
N SER A 557 20.99 -7.15 -5.62
CA SER A 557 20.00 -6.26 -6.21
C SER A 557 19.17 -5.56 -5.12
N LYS A 558 19.12 -4.22 -5.19
CA LYS A 558 18.33 -3.39 -4.28
C LYS A 558 16.85 -3.34 -4.65
N TYR A 559 16.46 -3.74 -5.86
CA TYR A 559 15.08 -3.67 -6.38
C TYR A 559 14.63 -5.01 -6.98
N PRO A 560 13.32 -5.30 -7.05
CA PRO A 560 12.23 -4.55 -6.43
C PRO A 560 12.35 -4.42 -4.91
N GLN A 561 11.75 -3.35 -4.38
CA GLN A 561 11.63 -3.08 -2.94
C GLN A 561 10.19 -3.17 -2.51
N ILE A 562 9.95 -3.61 -1.28
CA ILE A 562 8.63 -3.64 -0.65
C ILE A 562 8.60 -2.57 0.44
N LEU A 563 7.74 -1.58 0.24
CA LEU A 563 7.54 -0.48 1.17
C LEU A 563 6.73 -0.96 2.41
N PRO A 564 6.87 -0.29 3.56
CA PRO A 564 6.12 -0.65 4.78
C PRO A 564 4.59 -0.65 4.63
N ASN A 565 4.05 0.08 3.65
CA ASN A 565 2.62 0.13 3.34
C ASN A 565 2.15 -0.97 2.38
N GLY A 566 2.98 -1.98 2.08
CA GLY A 566 2.64 -3.11 1.20
C GLY A 566 2.76 -2.80 -0.30
N ARG A 567 3.09 -1.56 -0.68
CA ARG A 567 3.40 -1.20 -2.06
C ARG A 567 4.79 -1.72 -2.43
N ALA A 568 5.04 -1.97 -3.71
CA ALA A 568 6.35 -2.33 -4.21
C ALA A 568 6.89 -1.27 -5.19
N VAL A 569 8.18 -0.99 -5.11
CA VAL A 569 8.89 -0.09 -6.03
C VAL A 569 9.73 -0.94 -6.97
N PHE A 570 9.53 -0.76 -8.27
CA PHE A 570 10.27 -1.43 -9.33
C PHE A 570 11.12 -0.41 -10.06
N ARG A 571 12.33 -0.83 -10.46
CA ARG A 571 13.29 0.03 -11.14
C ARG A 571 14.06 -0.74 -12.21
N ILE A 572 14.23 -0.12 -13.38
CA ILE A 572 15.04 -0.69 -14.46
C ILE A 572 15.81 0.40 -15.22
N ASN A 573 17.07 0.14 -15.55
CA ASN A 573 17.87 1.04 -16.38
C ASN A 573 17.64 0.72 -17.85
N ALA A 574 16.96 1.61 -18.57
CA ALA A 574 16.62 1.45 -19.98
C ALA A 574 16.65 2.83 -20.69
N PRO A 575 17.84 3.42 -20.89
CA PRO A 575 17.99 4.82 -21.29
C PRO A 575 17.49 5.10 -22.71
N GLU A 576 17.40 4.09 -23.56
CA GLU A 576 16.92 4.23 -24.95
C GLU A 576 15.45 3.80 -25.13
N ALA A 577 14.83 3.20 -24.10
CA ALA A 577 13.42 2.81 -24.16
C ALA A 577 12.52 4.05 -24.30
N ARG A 578 11.39 3.88 -24.98
CA ARG A 578 10.39 4.93 -25.21
C ARG A 578 9.19 4.78 -24.28
N ASP A 579 8.85 3.54 -23.97
CA ASP A 579 7.76 3.17 -23.08
C ASP A 579 8.18 1.98 -22.22
N VAL A 580 7.97 2.09 -20.90
CA VAL A 580 8.22 0.98 -19.98
C VAL A 580 7.03 0.83 -19.04
N LYS A 581 6.53 -0.39 -18.92
CA LYS A 581 5.44 -0.75 -18.00
C LYS A 581 5.82 -1.93 -17.12
N LEU A 582 5.30 -1.97 -15.91
CA LEU A 582 5.29 -3.16 -15.07
C LEU A 582 3.97 -3.91 -15.26
N ASP A 583 4.00 -5.21 -15.53
CA ASP A 583 2.83 -6.09 -15.54
C ASP A 583 2.87 -7.04 -14.35
N LEU A 584 2.02 -6.77 -13.38
CA LEU A 584 1.88 -7.45 -12.10
C LEU A 584 0.39 -7.54 -11.78
N VAL A 585 -0.28 -8.53 -12.40
CA VAL A 585 -1.76 -8.69 -12.47
C VAL A 585 -2.47 -7.58 -13.26
N ARG A 586 -2.01 -6.34 -13.13
CA ARG A 586 -2.36 -5.18 -13.94
C ARG A 586 -1.08 -4.48 -14.42
N LYS A 587 -1.25 -3.60 -15.41
CA LYS A 587 -0.16 -2.81 -15.96
C LYS A 587 -0.01 -1.45 -15.24
N TYR A 588 1.22 -1.07 -14.95
CA TYR A 588 1.60 0.22 -14.38
C TYR A 588 2.59 0.91 -15.32
N ASP A 589 2.31 2.15 -15.70
CA ASP A 589 3.27 2.96 -16.46
C ASP A 589 4.44 3.37 -15.55
N MET A 590 5.67 3.26 -16.05
CA MET A 590 6.88 3.66 -15.32
C MET A 590 7.33 5.06 -15.74
N ASP A 591 7.90 5.82 -14.80
CA ASP A 591 8.43 7.15 -15.04
C ASP A 591 9.95 7.10 -15.25
N LYS A 592 10.44 7.73 -16.33
CA LYS A 592 11.88 7.81 -16.65
C LYS A 592 12.51 9.05 -16.03
N ASN A 593 13.61 8.88 -15.31
CA ASN A 593 14.41 9.98 -14.79
C ASN A 593 15.49 10.44 -15.79
N SER A 594 16.22 11.50 -15.44
CA SER A 594 17.27 12.09 -16.28
C SER A 594 18.45 11.16 -16.58
N ASP A 595 18.66 10.14 -15.76
CA ASP A 595 19.75 9.16 -15.91
C ASP A 595 19.32 7.95 -16.78
N GLY A 596 18.10 7.98 -17.32
CA GLY A 596 17.55 6.90 -18.15
C GLY A 596 17.00 5.70 -17.37
N VAL A 597 16.82 5.86 -16.06
CA VAL A 597 16.26 4.86 -15.16
C VAL A 597 14.75 5.05 -15.06
N TRP A 598 14.01 3.97 -15.25
CA TRP A 598 12.56 3.92 -15.13
C TRP A 598 12.17 3.40 -13.76
N GLU A 599 11.16 4.02 -13.14
CA GLU A 599 10.67 3.66 -11.81
C GLU A 599 9.15 3.70 -11.71
N VAL A 600 8.58 2.81 -10.90
CA VAL A 600 7.16 2.87 -10.53
C VAL A 600 6.94 2.32 -9.14
N ALA A 601 5.98 2.90 -8.42
CA ALA A 601 5.44 2.34 -7.18
C ALA A 601 4.04 1.77 -7.43
N THR A 602 3.81 0.50 -7.09
CA THR A 602 2.51 -0.17 -7.26
C THR A 602 1.46 0.36 -6.29
N ASP A 603 0.21 -0.13 -6.37
CA ASP A 603 -0.69 -0.08 -5.20
C ASP A 603 -0.23 -1.11 -4.16
N SER A 604 -0.86 -1.18 -2.98
CA SER A 604 -0.57 -2.24 -2.01
C SER A 604 -0.79 -3.62 -2.64
N LEU A 605 0.21 -4.48 -2.52
CA LEU A 605 0.15 -5.86 -2.96
C LEU A 605 -0.40 -6.75 -1.84
N SER A 606 -1.09 -7.82 -2.20
CA SER A 606 -1.45 -8.86 -1.24
C SER A 606 -0.20 -9.66 -0.83
N GLU A 607 -0.27 -10.28 0.34
CA GLU A 607 0.85 -11.05 0.89
C GLU A 607 1.19 -12.28 0.04
N GLY A 608 2.47 -12.64 0.06
CA GLY A 608 3.05 -13.79 -0.62
C GLY A 608 3.51 -13.54 -2.06
N PHE A 609 3.49 -14.60 -2.87
CA PHE A 609 4.20 -14.63 -4.14
C PHE A 609 3.35 -14.17 -5.33
N HIS A 610 3.93 -13.30 -6.16
CA HIS A 610 3.33 -12.80 -7.40
C HIS A 610 4.29 -12.90 -8.58
N TYR A 611 3.83 -13.50 -9.68
CA TYR A 611 4.56 -13.41 -10.95
C TYR A 611 4.43 -12.00 -11.55
N TYR A 612 5.50 -11.53 -12.19
CA TYR A 612 5.47 -10.26 -12.92
C TYR A 612 6.40 -10.23 -14.13
N SER A 613 6.25 -9.19 -14.94
CA SER A 613 7.18 -8.88 -16.04
C SER A 613 7.32 -7.38 -16.26
N ILE A 614 8.44 -6.98 -16.84
CA ILE A 614 8.64 -5.61 -17.31
C ILE A 614 8.40 -5.62 -18.81
N LEU A 615 7.58 -4.69 -19.30
CA LEU A 615 7.34 -4.48 -20.72
C LEU A 615 8.22 -3.31 -21.15
N ILE A 616 9.22 -3.58 -21.99
CA ILE A 616 10.08 -2.55 -22.58
C ILE A 616 9.68 -2.42 -24.04
N ASP A 617 9.12 -1.28 -24.44
CA ASP A 617 8.55 -1.05 -25.76
C ASP A 617 7.61 -2.21 -26.19
N ASP A 618 6.66 -2.56 -25.30
CA ASP A 618 5.69 -3.65 -25.40
C ASP A 618 6.25 -5.10 -25.43
N VAL A 619 7.56 -5.29 -25.30
CA VAL A 619 8.18 -6.61 -25.17
C VAL A 619 8.26 -7.01 -23.70
N ALA A 620 7.52 -8.06 -23.32
CA ALA A 620 7.59 -8.62 -21.97
C ALA A 620 8.92 -9.35 -21.73
N VAL A 621 9.66 -8.88 -20.72
CA VAL A 621 10.94 -9.45 -20.28
C VAL A 621 10.88 -9.81 -18.79
N ALA A 622 11.66 -10.81 -18.40
CA ALA A 622 11.97 -11.02 -16.99
C ALA A 622 12.83 -9.84 -16.49
N ASP A 623 12.52 -9.35 -15.30
CA ASP A 623 13.31 -8.35 -14.60
C ASP A 623 14.69 -8.93 -14.27
N PRO A 624 15.79 -8.34 -14.78
CA PRO A 624 17.15 -8.80 -14.51
C PRO A 624 17.55 -8.70 -13.02
N ASN A 625 16.76 -7.98 -12.21
CA ASN A 625 17.00 -7.79 -10.80
C ASN A 625 16.32 -8.85 -9.90
N SER A 626 15.47 -9.70 -10.47
CA SER A 626 14.76 -10.78 -9.77
C SER A 626 15.28 -12.15 -10.19
N GLU A 627 15.26 -13.10 -9.26
CA GLU A 627 15.31 -14.52 -9.60
C GLU A 627 14.14 -14.88 -10.54
N THR A 628 14.28 -15.99 -11.26
CA THR A 628 13.25 -16.43 -12.22
C THR A 628 12.57 -17.71 -11.77
N PHE A 629 11.26 -17.76 -11.99
CA PHE A 629 10.37 -18.84 -11.60
C PHE A 629 9.62 -19.31 -12.83
N TYR A 630 9.47 -20.62 -13.01
CA TYR A 630 8.69 -21.14 -14.12
C TYR A 630 7.20 -21.08 -13.80
N GLY A 631 6.48 -20.30 -14.59
CA GLY A 631 5.06 -20.03 -14.45
C GLY A 631 4.56 -19.22 -15.64
N MET A 632 3.25 -19.14 -15.85
CA MET A 632 2.68 -18.47 -17.02
C MET A 632 3.18 -19.05 -18.37
N GLY A 633 3.69 -20.29 -18.38
CA GLY A 633 4.26 -20.96 -19.55
C GLY A 633 5.68 -20.54 -19.92
N ARG A 634 6.42 -19.86 -19.03
CA ARG A 634 7.80 -19.39 -19.29
C ARG A 634 8.57 -19.18 -17.98
N MET A 635 9.86 -18.84 -18.09
CA MET A 635 10.58 -18.23 -16.95
C MET A 635 10.08 -16.78 -16.80
N ALA A 636 9.50 -16.47 -15.64
CA ALA A 636 8.99 -15.16 -15.26
C ALA A 636 9.68 -14.66 -14.00
N SER A 637 9.64 -13.36 -13.75
CA SER A 637 10.10 -12.80 -12.48
C SER A 637 9.04 -13.02 -11.39
N GLY A 638 9.46 -13.00 -10.14
CA GLY A 638 8.59 -13.20 -8.99
C GLY A 638 8.92 -12.22 -7.88
N ILE A 639 7.91 -11.64 -7.23
CA ILE A 639 8.07 -10.84 -6.02
C ILE A 639 7.39 -11.54 -4.85
N GLU A 640 8.12 -11.68 -3.74
CA GLU A 640 7.60 -12.26 -2.50
C GLU A 640 7.33 -11.14 -1.49
N VAL A 641 6.04 -10.86 -1.25
CA VAL A 641 5.57 -9.95 -0.20
C VAL A 641 5.51 -10.71 1.13
N PRO A 642 6.21 -10.30 2.20
CA PRO A 642 6.16 -11.00 3.49
C PRO A 642 4.74 -11.07 4.06
N PHE A 643 4.39 -12.20 4.68
CA PHE A 643 3.16 -12.31 5.47
C PHE A 643 3.35 -11.68 6.85
N LYS A 644 2.35 -10.94 7.32
CA LYS A 644 2.38 -10.37 8.66
C LYS A 644 2.16 -11.46 9.71
N GLY A 645 3.22 -11.79 10.44
CA GLY A 645 3.15 -12.62 11.65
C GLY A 645 3.08 -14.13 11.43
N ASP A 646 3.13 -14.61 10.18
CA ASP A 646 3.08 -16.03 9.86
C ASP A 646 4.38 -16.50 9.19
N ASP A 647 5.06 -17.46 9.83
CA ASP A 647 6.40 -17.91 9.48
C ASP A 647 6.45 -19.41 9.12
N TYR A 648 5.31 -20.05 8.85
CA TYR A 648 5.23 -21.49 8.59
C TYR A 648 6.06 -21.97 7.39
N TYR A 649 6.37 -21.09 6.45
CA TYR A 649 7.21 -21.36 5.28
C TYR A 649 8.58 -20.66 5.35
N ALA A 650 8.93 -20.08 6.52
CA ALA A 650 10.23 -19.45 6.73
C ALA A 650 11.34 -20.48 6.95
N LEU A 651 12.57 -20.09 6.62
CA LEU A 651 13.76 -20.84 7.00
C LEU A 651 14.00 -20.67 8.51
N LYS A 652 13.80 -21.73 9.29
CA LYS A 652 13.98 -21.77 10.75
C LYS A 652 15.18 -22.62 11.13
N ASP A 653 15.66 -22.47 12.37
CA ASP A 653 16.69 -23.36 12.95
C ASP A 653 16.05 -24.69 13.36
N VAL A 654 15.71 -25.52 12.37
CA VAL A 654 15.13 -26.87 12.52
C VAL A 654 15.86 -27.86 11.62
N PRO A 655 15.76 -29.19 11.87
CA PRO A 655 16.26 -30.16 10.92
C PRO A 655 15.60 -30.00 9.55
N HIS A 656 16.41 -30.01 8.48
CA HIS A 656 15.95 -29.80 7.11
C HIS A 656 16.01 -31.08 6.28
N GLY A 657 14.98 -31.32 5.49
CA GLY A 657 14.94 -32.37 4.47
C GLY A 657 15.63 -31.94 3.18
N ASP A 658 15.93 -32.91 2.32
CA ASP A 658 16.52 -32.64 1.01
C ASP A 658 15.45 -32.42 -0.05
N ILE A 659 15.73 -31.54 -1.01
CA ILE A 659 15.06 -31.48 -2.30
C ILE A 659 16.01 -32.01 -3.37
N ARG A 660 15.61 -33.08 -4.06
CA ARG A 660 16.39 -33.72 -5.12
C ARG A 660 15.68 -33.58 -6.46
N MET A 661 16.44 -33.26 -7.49
CA MET A 661 15.97 -33.29 -8.88
C MET A 661 16.36 -34.62 -9.48
N GLU A 662 15.39 -35.39 -9.92
CA GLU A 662 15.57 -36.74 -10.46
C GLU A 662 15.08 -36.84 -11.90
N GLN A 663 15.70 -37.73 -12.66
CA GLN A 663 15.30 -38.04 -14.03
C GLN A 663 15.00 -39.53 -14.17
N TYR A 664 13.90 -39.86 -14.84
CA TYR A 664 13.54 -41.23 -15.16
C TYR A 664 13.04 -41.35 -16.59
N PHE A 665 13.24 -42.53 -17.17
CA PHE A 665 12.65 -42.86 -18.45
C PHE A 665 11.22 -43.36 -18.24
N SER A 666 10.23 -42.62 -18.72
CA SER A 666 8.83 -43.04 -18.69
C SER A 666 8.59 -44.12 -19.74
N PRO A 667 8.19 -45.35 -19.35
CA PRO A 667 7.80 -46.38 -20.31
C PRO A 667 6.45 -46.09 -20.98
N VAL A 668 5.62 -45.21 -20.39
CA VAL A 668 4.29 -44.85 -20.91
C VAL A 668 4.41 -43.79 -22.01
N LEU A 669 5.24 -42.76 -21.80
CA LEU A 669 5.47 -41.69 -22.75
C LEU A 669 6.63 -41.97 -23.70
N ASN A 670 7.44 -42.98 -23.40
CA ASN A 670 8.67 -43.33 -24.13
C ASN A 670 9.63 -42.13 -24.23
N SER A 671 9.80 -41.41 -23.12
CA SER A 671 10.63 -40.20 -23.02
C SER A 671 11.24 -40.06 -21.62
N TRP A 672 12.33 -39.30 -21.51
CA TRP A 672 12.86 -38.89 -20.22
C TRP A 672 11.99 -37.81 -19.61
N ARG A 673 11.74 -37.92 -18.30
CA ARG A 673 10.97 -36.96 -17.51
C ARG A 673 11.74 -36.59 -16.25
N THR A 674 11.46 -35.41 -15.72
CA THR A 674 12.05 -34.88 -14.50
C THR A 674 10.98 -34.81 -13.41
N PHE A 675 11.37 -35.07 -12.17
CA PHE A 675 10.57 -34.73 -10.99
C PHE A 675 11.47 -34.23 -9.87
N TYR A 676 10.90 -33.43 -8.98
CA TYR A 676 11.52 -33.07 -7.71
C TYR A 676 10.98 -33.98 -6.62
N VAL A 677 11.82 -34.33 -5.64
CA VAL A 677 11.40 -35.10 -4.47
C VAL A 677 11.95 -34.48 -3.21
N TYR A 678 11.05 -34.26 -2.25
CA TYR A 678 11.39 -33.96 -0.87
C TYR A 678 11.58 -35.27 -0.10
N THR A 679 12.70 -35.41 0.60
CA THR A 679 12.91 -36.46 1.61
C THR A 679 13.04 -35.83 3.00
N PRO A 680 12.32 -36.34 4.02
CA PRO A 680 12.23 -35.67 5.31
C PRO A 680 13.58 -35.69 6.06
N PRO A 681 13.78 -34.80 7.04
CA PRO A 681 14.94 -34.85 7.92
C PRO A 681 15.08 -36.25 8.54
N GLY A 682 16.31 -36.78 8.57
CA GLY A 682 16.55 -38.14 9.07
C GLY A 682 16.44 -39.24 8.01
N TYR A 683 16.15 -38.91 6.74
CA TYR A 683 15.93 -39.92 5.70
C TYR A 683 17.18 -40.78 5.46
N GLU A 684 18.38 -40.19 5.36
CA GLU A 684 19.62 -40.92 5.09
C GLU A 684 20.17 -41.66 6.31
N GLU A 685 19.86 -41.21 7.52
CA GLU A 685 20.30 -41.86 8.75
C GLU A 685 19.51 -43.15 9.06
N ASN A 686 18.29 -43.29 8.53
CA ASN A 686 17.40 -44.42 8.80
C ASN A 686 17.23 -45.33 7.57
N SER A 687 18.22 -46.17 7.30
CA SER A 687 18.25 -47.05 6.11
C SER A 687 17.11 -48.07 6.02
N ASP A 688 16.54 -48.46 7.16
CA ASP A 688 15.51 -49.52 7.22
C ASP A 688 14.08 -48.96 7.23
N LYS A 689 13.92 -47.64 7.40
CA LYS A 689 12.61 -47.00 7.51
C LYS A 689 12.04 -46.72 6.12
N LYS A 690 10.84 -47.25 5.86
CA LYS A 690 9.98 -46.83 4.76
C LYS A 690 9.09 -45.67 5.19
N TYR A 691 8.76 -44.80 4.26
CA TYR A 691 7.99 -43.58 4.48
C TYR A 691 6.74 -43.56 3.60
N PRO A 692 5.63 -42.96 4.04
CA PRO A 692 4.51 -42.70 3.14
C PRO A 692 4.87 -41.59 2.13
N ALA A 693 4.10 -41.47 1.05
CA ALA A 693 4.36 -40.50 -0.01
C ALA A 693 3.12 -39.72 -0.43
N LEU A 694 3.31 -38.40 -0.58
CA LEU A 694 2.39 -37.48 -1.24
C LEU A 694 2.88 -37.20 -2.66
N TYR A 695 2.05 -37.49 -3.66
CA TYR A 695 2.27 -37.06 -5.05
C TYR A 695 1.56 -35.73 -5.27
N LEU A 696 2.31 -34.67 -5.57
CA LEU A 696 1.85 -33.28 -5.52
C LEU A 696 2.08 -32.56 -6.86
N TYR A 697 1.00 -32.24 -7.56
CA TYR A 697 1.04 -31.69 -8.92
C TYR A 697 0.78 -30.18 -8.99
N HIS A 698 1.47 -29.53 -9.92
CA HIS A 698 1.38 -28.09 -10.20
C HIS A 698 0.18 -27.73 -11.12
N GLY A 699 0.01 -26.43 -11.40
CA GLY A 699 -1.06 -25.91 -12.26
C GLY A 699 -0.69 -25.79 -13.75
N GLY A 700 -1.63 -25.31 -14.55
CA GLY A 700 -1.37 -25.05 -15.97
C GLY A 700 -0.37 -23.90 -16.17
N GLY A 701 0.59 -24.08 -17.08
CA GLY A 701 1.64 -23.09 -17.32
C GLY A 701 2.81 -23.15 -16.33
N GLU A 702 2.84 -24.16 -15.47
CA GLU A 702 3.92 -24.45 -14.52
C GLU A 702 4.56 -25.81 -14.85
N ASP A 703 5.52 -26.24 -14.02
CA ASP A 703 6.20 -27.53 -14.15
C ASP A 703 6.64 -28.10 -12.79
N GLU A 704 7.48 -29.16 -12.79
CA GLU A 704 7.94 -29.89 -11.61
C GLU A 704 8.63 -29.01 -10.55
N ARG A 705 9.08 -27.81 -10.93
CA ARG A 705 9.81 -26.89 -10.03
C ARG A 705 8.87 -26.11 -9.12
N GLY A 706 7.61 -25.92 -9.52
CA GLY A 706 6.70 -24.96 -8.89
C GLY A 706 6.57 -25.13 -7.39
N TRP A 707 6.23 -26.34 -6.94
CA TRP A 707 6.06 -26.65 -5.52
C TRP A 707 7.35 -26.54 -4.71
N ALA A 708 8.49 -26.91 -5.28
CA ALA A 708 9.79 -26.84 -4.60
C ALA A 708 10.31 -25.40 -4.47
N GLN A 709 10.05 -24.55 -5.47
CA GLN A 709 10.54 -23.17 -5.51
C GLN A 709 9.50 -22.20 -4.92
N GLN A 710 8.57 -21.70 -5.72
CA GLN A 710 7.56 -20.75 -5.28
C GLN A 710 6.50 -21.37 -4.36
N GLY A 711 6.38 -22.69 -4.28
CA GLY A 711 5.55 -23.40 -3.29
C GLY A 711 6.21 -23.63 -1.93
N LYS A 712 7.55 -23.51 -1.82
CA LYS A 712 8.31 -23.67 -0.57
C LYS A 712 8.00 -24.97 0.21
N THR A 713 7.68 -26.06 -0.50
CA THR A 713 7.26 -27.34 0.08
C THR A 713 8.22 -27.84 1.17
N ASN A 714 9.53 -27.78 0.96
CA ASN A 714 10.50 -28.26 1.93
C ASN A 714 10.42 -27.49 3.27
N LEU A 715 10.34 -26.16 3.23
CA LEU A 715 10.29 -25.34 4.44
C LEU A 715 8.99 -25.56 5.22
N ILE A 716 7.87 -25.68 4.50
CA ILE A 716 6.57 -25.99 5.11
C ILE A 716 6.63 -27.34 5.82
N LEU A 717 7.14 -28.38 5.14
CA LEU A 717 7.21 -29.73 5.71
C LEU A 717 8.24 -29.83 6.84
N ASP A 718 9.42 -29.21 6.71
CA ASP A 718 10.45 -29.18 7.77
C ASP A 718 9.90 -28.59 9.06
N ASN A 719 9.23 -27.43 8.95
CA ASN A 719 8.62 -26.77 10.09
C ASN A 719 7.49 -27.60 10.71
N LEU A 720 6.59 -28.16 9.90
CA LEU A 720 5.50 -29.02 10.39
C LEU A 720 6.02 -30.30 11.06
N ILE A 721 7.06 -30.93 10.51
CA ILE A 721 7.67 -32.14 11.06
C ILE A 721 8.40 -31.81 12.37
N ALA A 722 9.16 -30.71 12.43
CA ALA A 722 9.85 -30.28 13.64
C ALA A 722 8.87 -29.92 14.77
N GLU A 723 7.71 -29.35 14.43
CA GLU A 723 6.61 -29.08 15.36
C GLU A 723 5.80 -30.33 15.74
N GLY A 724 6.08 -31.49 15.13
CA GLY A 724 5.34 -32.73 15.36
C GLY A 724 3.91 -32.73 14.81
N LYS A 725 3.58 -31.80 13.90
CA LYS A 725 2.25 -31.64 13.29
C LYS A 725 2.05 -32.48 12.04
N ALA A 726 3.11 -32.82 11.32
CA ALA A 726 3.06 -33.71 10.16
C ALA A 726 3.96 -34.93 10.37
N LYS A 727 3.54 -36.08 9.84
CA LYS A 727 4.38 -37.28 9.78
C LYS A 727 5.52 -37.07 8.79
N PRO A 728 6.75 -37.55 9.07
CA PRO A 728 7.80 -37.61 8.06
C PRO A 728 7.32 -38.41 6.84
N MET A 729 7.35 -37.78 5.67
CA MET A 729 6.84 -38.34 4.40
C MET A 729 7.71 -37.88 3.22
N LEU A 730 7.67 -38.61 2.11
CA LEU A 730 8.19 -38.11 0.84
C LEU A 730 7.14 -37.23 0.17
N VAL A 731 7.57 -36.18 -0.52
CA VAL A 731 6.70 -35.41 -1.42
C VAL A 731 7.29 -35.46 -2.83
N ILE A 732 6.57 -36.11 -3.74
CA ILE A 732 6.95 -36.27 -5.16
C ILE A 732 6.28 -35.17 -5.96
N MET A 733 7.06 -34.32 -6.60
CA MET A 733 6.61 -33.14 -7.37
C MET A 733 7.04 -33.30 -8.84
N PRO A 734 6.28 -34.07 -9.64
CA PRO A 734 6.59 -34.33 -11.04
C PRO A 734 6.01 -33.27 -11.99
N ASP A 735 6.47 -33.31 -13.25
CA ASP A 735 5.84 -32.56 -14.33
C ASP A 735 4.45 -33.19 -14.64
N GLY A 736 3.40 -32.38 -14.59
CA GLY A 736 2.03 -32.74 -14.92
C GLY A 736 1.67 -32.54 -16.40
N ASN A 737 2.55 -31.92 -17.18
CA ASN A 737 2.29 -31.63 -18.59
C ASN A 737 2.43 -32.91 -19.44
N MET A 738 1.36 -33.23 -20.18
CA MET A 738 1.31 -34.38 -21.08
C MET A 738 1.45 -33.92 -22.55
N PRO A 739 1.93 -34.76 -23.48
CA PRO A 739 1.93 -34.47 -24.92
C PRO A 739 0.52 -34.54 -25.55
N ALA A 740 -0.47 -33.96 -24.87
CA ALA A 740 -1.87 -33.83 -25.26
C ALA A 740 -2.47 -32.62 -24.51
N SER A 741 -3.63 -32.12 -24.95
CA SER A 741 -4.29 -31.00 -24.27
C SER A 741 -4.64 -31.39 -22.82
N ALA A 742 -4.17 -30.59 -21.86
CA ALA A 742 -4.23 -30.91 -20.43
C ALA A 742 -5.65 -31.10 -19.86
N PHE A 743 -6.67 -30.51 -20.49
CA PHE A 743 -8.05 -30.53 -20.01
C PHE A 743 -8.97 -31.48 -20.78
N ASN A 744 -8.46 -32.16 -21.82
CA ASN A 744 -9.25 -33.15 -22.55
C ASN A 744 -9.04 -34.56 -21.99
N GLU A 745 -9.98 -35.46 -22.28
CA GLU A 745 -9.98 -36.80 -21.67
C GLU A 745 -8.73 -37.61 -22.04
N ASN A 746 -8.21 -37.44 -23.27
CA ASN A 746 -6.99 -38.14 -23.71
C ASN A 746 -5.76 -37.71 -22.89
N GLY A 747 -5.64 -36.42 -22.60
CA GLY A 747 -4.58 -35.88 -21.74
C GLY A 747 -4.68 -36.41 -20.31
N LEU A 748 -5.89 -36.46 -19.75
CA LEU A 748 -6.14 -36.99 -18.41
C LEU A 748 -5.89 -38.50 -18.31
N LYS A 749 -6.28 -39.29 -19.32
CA LYS A 749 -5.96 -40.72 -19.41
C LYS A 749 -4.46 -40.96 -19.50
N MET A 750 -3.76 -40.15 -20.29
CA MET A 750 -2.31 -40.24 -20.43
C MET A 750 -1.59 -39.91 -19.12
N PHE A 751 -2.02 -38.84 -18.43
CA PHE A 751 -1.57 -38.51 -17.09
C PHE A 751 -1.77 -39.67 -16.10
N GLN A 752 -2.98 -40.23 -16.06
CA GLN A 752 -3.30 -41.33 -15.15
C GLN A 752 -2.40 -42.54 -15.40
N ASN A 753 -2.24 -42.91 -16.67
CA ASN A 753 -1.38 -44.03 -17.07
C ASN A 753 0.08 -43.77 -16.70
N GLU A 754 0.56 -42.55 -16.91
CA GLU A 754 1.92 -42.15 -16.58
C GLU A 754 2.20 -42.18 -15.08
N LEU A 755 1.27 -41.68 -14.25
CA LEU A 755 1.38 -41.73 -12.81
C LEU A 755 1.39 -43.18 -12.31
N ILE A 756 0.42 -44.00 -12.72
CA ILE A 756 0.20 -45.35 -12.19
C ILE A 756 1.24 -46.35 -12.71
N ASN A 757 1.56 -46.32 -14.01
CA ASN A 757 2.41 -47.33 -14.65
C ASN A 757 3.84 -46.86 -14.90
N GLY A 758 4.11 -45.57 -14.77
CA GLY A 758 5.45 -44.98 -14.92
C GLY A 758 6.04 -44.53 -13.59
N LEU A 759 5.51 -43.44 -13.05
CA LEU A 759 6.12 -42.73 -11.92
C LEU A 759 6.04 -43.50 -10.60
N ILE A 760 4.87 -44.02 -10.21
CA ILE A 760 4.72 -44.75 -8.93
C ILE A 760 5.69 -45.94 -8.87
N PRO A 761 5.75 -46.84 -9.88
CA PRO A 761 6.71 -47.95 -9.87
C PRO A 761 8.17 -47.50 -9.82
N HIS A 762 8.51 -46.39 -10.49
CA HIS A 762 9.85 -45.83 -10.44
C HIS A 762 10.22 -45.36 -9.02
N VAL A 763 9.34 -44.58 -8.38
CA VAL A 763 9.55 -44.11 -7.01
C VAL A 763 9.66 -45.28 -6.02
N GLN A 764 8.80 -46.30 -6.15
CA GLN A 764 8.87 -47.51 -5.32
C GLN A 764 10.18 -48.29 -5.45
N LYS A 765 10.81 -48.22 -6.63
CA LYS A 765 12.08 -48.89 -6.89
C LYS A 765 13.29 -48.12 -6.34
N GLU A 766 13.29 -46.79 -6.49
CA GLU A 766 14.46 -45.96 -6.19
C GLU A 766 14.42 -45.36 -4.76
N TYR A 767 13.24 -45.25 -4.15
CA TYR A 767 13.05 -44.62 -2.83
C TYR A 767 12.48 -45.59 -1.79
N ARG A 768 12.79 -45.34 -0.50
CA ARG A 768 12.26 -46.10 0.64
C ARG A 768 10.84 -45.65 0.96
N VAL A 769 9.91 -46.01 0.07
CA VAL A 769 8.49 -45.67 0.19
C VAL A 769 7.66 -46.91 0.53
N SER A 770 6.62 -46.71 1.33
CA SER A 770 5.60 -47.72 1.59
C SER A 770 4.70 -47.91 0.36
N GLU A 771 4.33 -49.16 0.07
CA GLU A 771 3.68 -49.52 -1.20
C GLU A 771 2.16 -49.68 -1.09
N ASP A 772 1.63 -49.78 0.13
CA ASP A 772 0.20 -49.89 0.40
C ASP A 772 -0.53 -48.56 0.13
N SER A 773 -1.84 -48.65 -0.12
CA SER A 773 -2.69 -47.48 -0.40
C SER A 773 -2.82 -46.55 0.80
N GLY A 774 -2.83 -47.08 2.02
CA GLY A 774 -2.84 -46.32 3.27
C GLY A 774 -1.70 -45.31 3.37
N SER A 775 -0.57 -45.63 2.75
CA SER A 775 0.66 -44.82 2.73
C SER A 775 0.80 -43.88 1.52
N ARG A 776 -0.25 -43.70 0.70
CA ARG A 776 -0.17 -42.91 -0.53
C ARG A 776 -1.27 -41.86 -0.64
N ALA A 777 -0.87 -40.61 -0.84
CA ALA A 777 -1.76 -39.49 -1.11
C ALA A 777 -1.49 -38.87 -2.49
N LEU A 778 -2.52 -38.30 -3.11
CA LEU A 778 -2.44 -37.55 -4.38
C LEU A 778 -3.09 -36.18 -4.22
N ALA A 779 -2.38 -35.12 -4.58
CA ALA A 779 -2.93 -33.78 -4.55
C ALA A 779 -2.43 -32.93 -5.72
N GLY A 780 -3.13 -31.85 -6.01
CA GLY A 780 -2.66 -30.86 -6.97
C GLY A 780 -3.50 -29.60 -7.02
N LEU A 781 -2.87 -28.54 -7.56
CA LEU A 781 -3.48 -27.22 -7.71
C LEU A 781 -4.01 -27.00 -9.13
N SER A 782 -5.15 -26.33 -9.28
CA SER A 782 -5.71 -25.93 -10.57
C SER A 782 -5.84 -27.12 -11.55
N MET A 783 -5.09 -27.13 -12.66
CA MET A 783 -4.95 -28.27 -13.58
C MET A 783 -4.57 -29.57 -12.85
N GLY A 784 -3.61 -29.53 -11.93
CA GLY A 784 -3.21 -30.68 -11.10
C GLY A 784 -4.35 -31.17 -10.18
N GLY A 785 -5.27 -30.29 -9.80
CA GLY A 785 -6.49 -30.66 -9.09
C GLY A 785 -7.47 -31.45 -9.96
N ILE A 786 -7.63 -31.07 -11.24
CA ILE A 786 -8.43 -31.83 -12.22
C ILE A 786 -7.80 -33.20 -12.48
N GLN A 787 -6.48 -33.25 -12.61
CA GLN A 787 -5.73 -34.49 -12.76
C GLN A 787 -5.88 -35.42 -11.54
N THR A 788 -5.86 -34.84 -10.34
CA THR A 788 -6.12 -35.52 -9.07
C THR A 788 -7.54 -36.07 -9.02
N LEU A 789 -8.54 -35.29 -9.44
CA LEU A 789 -9.92 -35.73 -9.50
C LEU A 789 -10.08 -36.92 -10.47
N TYR A 790 -9.63 -36.76 -11.71
CA TYR A 790 -9.79 -37.78 -12.74
C TYR A 790 -9.13 -39.11 -12.35
N THR A 791 -7.91 -39.04 -11.84
CA THR A 791 -7.10 -40.21 -11.51
C THR A 791 -7.46 -40.81 -10.17
N GLY A 792 -7.58 -39.98 -9.13
CA GLY A 792 -7.71 -40.43 -7.75
C GLY A 792 -9.04 -41.13 -7.47
N ILE A 793 -10.15 -40.56 -7.95
CA ILE A 793 -11.50 -41.05 -7.66
C ILE A 793 -11.72 -42.48 -8.18
N GLN A 794 -11.21 -42.78 -9.38
CA GLN A 794 -11.34 -44.12 -9.96
C GLN A 794 -10.35 -45.14 -9.38
N ASN A 795 -9.35 -44.67 -8.63
CA ASN A 795 -8.25 -45.47 -8.12
C ASN A 795 -8.08 -45.30 -6.61
N THR A 796 -9.17 -45.21 -5.83
CA THR A 796 -9.10 -45.12 -4.36
C THR A 796 -8.49 -46.37 -3.71
N ASP A 797 -8.37 -47.48 -4.44
CA ASP A 797 -7.60 -48.64 -3.98
C ASP A 797 -6.07 -48.40 -4.00
N LEU A 798 -5.61 -47.30 -4.60
CA LEU A 798 -4.20 -46.89 -4.66
C LEU A 798 -3.86 -45.71 -3.76
N PHE A 799 -4.85 -44.93 -3.32
CA PHE A 799 -4.66 -43.69 -2.58
C PHE A 799 -5.62 -43.63 -1.39
N SER A 800 -5.10 -43.33 -0.20
CA SER A 800 -5.90 -43.11 1.01
C SER A 800 -6.30 -41.65 1.20
N SER A 801 -5.73 -40.72 0.45
CA SER A 801 -6.05 -39.30 0.57
C SER A 801 -5.94 -38.55 -0.76
N LEU A 802 -6.92 -37.68 -1.04
CA LEU A 802 -6.96 -36.83 -2.22
C LEU A 802 -7.03 -35.34 -1.81
N GLY A 803 -6.22 -34.50 -2.45
CA GLY A 803 -6.21 -33.04 -2.25
C GLY A 803 -6.46 -32.26 -3.53
N VAL A 804 -7.54 -31.48 -3.58
CA VAL A 804 -7.97 -30.72 -4.77
C VAL A 804 -7.92 -29.23 -4.44
N PHE A 805 -6.84 -28.57 -4.87
CA PHE A 805 -6.57 -27.17 -4.51
C PHE A 805 -6.97 -26.22 -5.63
N SER A 806 -7.79 -25.22 -5.34
CA SER A 806 -8.27 -24.20 -6.30
C SER A 806 -8.75 -24.79 -7.64
N SER A 807 -9.64 -25.78 -7.60
CA SER A 807 -9.97 -26.56 -8.80
C SER A 807 -11.44 -27.00 -8.88
N GLY A 808 -11.82 -27.51 -10.04
CA GLY A 808 -13.16 -27.99 -10.36
C GLY A 808 -13.31 -28.20 -11.85
N TRP A 809 -14.28 -29.02 -12.26
CA TRP A 809 -14.51 -29.31 -13.68
C TRP A 809 -14.88 -28.05 -14.47
N ILE A 810 -14.14 -27.80 -15.56
CA ILE A 810 -14.28 -26.60 -16.39
C ILE A 810 -15.57 -26.68 -17.21
N GLY A 811 -16.34 -25.59 -17.23
CA GLY A 811 -17.60 -25.50 -17.96
C GLY A 811 -18.81 -25.97 -17.14
N LYS A 812 -20.02 -25.65 -17.62
CA LYS A 812 -21.29 -26.13 -17.02
C LYS A 812 -21.71 -27.48 -17.60
N GLU A 813 -21.48 -27.68 -18.89
CA GLU A 813 -21.71 -28.92 -19.60
C GLU A 813 -20.35 -29.57 -19.85
N ASN A 814 -20.02 -30.61 -19.09
CA ASN A 814 -18.73 -31.28 -19.19
C ASN A 814 -18.94 -32.80 -19.12
N GLU A 815 -18.82 -33.47 -20.27
CA GLU A 815 -19.05 -34.91 -20.40
C GLU A 815 -18.07 -35.75 -19.55
N ILE A 816 -16.83 -35.26 -19.36
CA ILE A 816 -15.84 -35.91 -18.49
C ILE A 816 -16.30 -35.87 -17.04
N ALA A 817 -16.81 -34.72 -16.59
CA ALA A 817 -17.34 -34.54 -15.24
C ALA A 817 -18.57 -35.43 -15.02
N GLU A 818 -19.51 -35.47 -15.96
CA GLU A 818 -20.69 -36.33 -15.84
C GLU A 818 -20.33 -37.82 -15.78
N ALA A 819 -19.36 -38.27 -16.57
CA ALA A 819 -18.86 -39.64 -16.48
C ALA A 819 -18.22 -39.95 -15.11
N GLN A 820 -17.49 -39.00 -14.53
CA GLN A 820 -16.93 -39.12 -13.19
C GLN A 820 -18.01 -39.15 -12.11
N TYR A 821 -19.04 -38.32 -12.21
CA TYR A 821 -20.17 -38.33 -11.28
C TYR A 821 -20.97 -39.64 -11.35
N GLU A 822 -21.24 -40.17 -12.55
CA GLU A 822 -21.90 -41.47 -12.67
C GLU A 822 -21.07 -42.60 -12.06
N PHE A 823 -19.74 -42.57 -12.21
CA PHE A 823 -18.86 -43.50 -11.52
C PHE A 823 -18.96 -43.37 -9.99
N MET A 824 -18.89 -42.15 -9.46
CA MET A 824 -19.00 -41.89 -8.02
C MET A 824 -20.32 -42.40 -7.44
N LYS A 825 -21.43 -42.11 -8.12
CA LYS A 825 -22.78 -42.53 -7.69
C LYS A 825 -22.89 -44.05 -7.56
N GLY A 826 -22.21 -44.80 -8.43
CA GLY A 826 -22.14 -46.26 -8.34
C GLY A 826 -21.16 -46.81 -7.30
N ASN A 827 -20.28 -45.98 -6.73
CA ASN A 827 -19.15 -46.41 -5.90
C ASN A 827 -18.97 -45.58 -4.60
N ALA A 828 -19.98 -44.81 -4.17
CA ALA A 828 -19.86 -43.86 -3.06
C ALA A 828 -19.34 -44.51 -1.76
N ASP A 829 -19.93 -45.63 -1.35
CA ASP A 829 -19.50 -46.37 -0.14
C ASP A 829 -18.02 -46.78 -0.22
N LYS A 830 -17.57 -47.25 -1.39
CA LYS A 830 -16.17 -47.65 -1.60
C LYS A 830 -15.24 -46.44 -1.53
N ILE A 831 -15.63 -45.31 -2.14
CA ILE A 831 -14.84 -44.08 -2.14
C ILE A 831 -14.68 -43.58 -0.70
N ASN A 832 -15.77 -43.46 0.05
CA ASN A 832 -15.74 -42.96 1.43
C ASN A 832 -15.03 -43.91 2.39
N GLN A 833 -15.06 -45.23 2.14
CA GLN A 833 -14.32 -46.21 2.95
C GLN A 833 -12.82 -46.21 2.66
N ASN A 834 -12.43 -46.02 1.40
CA ASN A 834 -11.02 -46.08 0.99
C ASN A 834 -10.27 -44.77 1.29
N LEU A 835 -10.97 -43.62 1.25
CA LEU A 835 -10.35 -42.31 1.49
C LEU A 835 -10.48 -41.91 2.96
N ASP A 836 -9.34 -41.81 3.65
CA ASP A 836 -9.24 -41.17 4.96
C ASP A 836 -9.58 -39.66 4.85
N HIS A 837 -9.11 -39.02 3.76
CA HIS A 837 -9.31 -37.60 3.51
C HIS A 837 -9.56 -37.32 2.04
N PHE A 838 -10.70 -36.71 1.73
CA PHE A 838 -10.93 -36.01 0.48
C PHE A 838 -11.00 -34.51 0.76
N TYR A 839 -9.88 -33.81 0.57
CA TYR A 839 -9.71 -32.39 0.90
C TYR A 839 -9.89 -31.53 -0.35
N ILE A 840 -10.74 -30.51 -0.25
CA ILE A 840 -11.00 -29.54 -1.31
C ILE A 840 -10.75 -28.15 -0.76
N SER A 841 -10.10 -27.29 -1.54
CA SER A 841 -9.92 -25.87 -1.20
C SER A 841 -10.14 -24.93 -2.37
N GLN A 842 -10.47 -23.67 -2.04
CA GLN A 842 -10.56 -22.57 -3.00
C GLN A 842 -9.98 -21.28 -2.45
N GLY A 843 -9.45 -20.45 -3.36
CA GLY A 843 -8.89 -19.13 -3.08
C GLY A 843 -9.92 -18.02 -2.82
N GLY A 844 -11.11 -18.33 -2.31
CA GLY A 844 -12.22 -17.37 -2.22
C GLY A 844 -12.93 -17.09 -3.55
N LYS A 845 -13.82 -16.09 -3.57
CA LYS A 845 -14.69 -15.76 -4.73
C LYS A 845 -13.91 -15.19 -5.92
N GLU A 846 -12.74 -14.65 -5.66
CA GLU A 846 -11.80 -14.11 -6.62
C GLU A 846 -11.01 -15.21 -7.35
N ASP A 847 -11.06 -16.46 -6.87
CA ASP A 847 -10.47 -17.60 -7.55
C ASP A 847 -11.26 -17.92 -8.82
N ILE A 848 -10.54 -18.04 -9.94
CA ILE A 848 -11.13 -18.35 -11.25
C ILE A 848 -11.83 -19.72 -11.28
N ALA A 849 -11.49 -20.63 -10.36
CA ALA A 849 -12.07 -21.95 -10.24
C ALA A 849 -13.24 -22.01 -9.23
N TYR A 850 -13.55 -20.93 -8.52
CA TYR A 850 -14.52 -20.91 -7.42
C TYR A 850 -15.88 -21.50 -7.80
N ASP A 851 -16.48 -21.00 -8.88
CA ASP A 851 -17.79 -21.46 -9.34
C ASP A 851 -17.74 -22.91 -9.86
N ASN A 852 -16.60 -23.35 -10.40
CA ASN A 852 -16.40 -24.73 -10.86
C ASN A 852 -16.38 -25.68 -9.66
N GLY A 853 -15.59 -25.36 -8.65
CA GLY A 853 -15.49 -26.14 -7.41
C GLY A 853 -16.82 -26.21 -6.68
N LYS A 854 -17.55 -25.10 -6.57
CA LYS A 854 -18.88 -25.08 -5.94
C LYS A 854 -19.89 -26.00 -6.63
N ARG A 855 -19.93 -25.99 -7.97
CA ARG A 855 -20.80 -26.90 -8.73
C ARG A 855 -20.42 -28.37 -8.51
N MET A 856 -19.12 -28.67 -8.52
CA MET A 856 -18.61 -30.01 -8.27
C MET A 856 -19.00 -30.52 -6.87
N MET A 857 -18.77 -29.73 -5.83
CA MET A 857 -19.14 -30.07 -4.45
C MET A 857 -20.64 -30.30 -4.29
N SER A 858 -21.48 -29.47 -4.93
CA SER A 858 -22.93 -29.71 -4.93
C SER A 858 -23.32 -31.07 -5.52
N ARG A 859 -22.59 -31.57 -6.53
CA ARG A 859 -22.80 -32.92 -7.07
C ARG A 859 -22.29 -34.00 -6.12
N PHE A 860 -21.20 -33.75 -5.41
CA PHE A 860 -20.70 -34.67 -4.38
C PHE A 860 -21.70 -34.82 -3.23
N ASP A 861 -22.32 -33.74 -2.79
CA ASP A 861 -23.38 -33.74 -1.78
C ASP A 861 -24.58 -34.60 -2.22
N GLU A 862 -25.02 -34.48 -3.48
CA GLU A 862 -26.12 -35.29 -4.04
C GLU A 862 -25.81 -36.80 -4.04
N MET A 863 -24.54 -37.17 -4.09
CA MET A 863 -24.06 -38.55 -4.16
C MET A 863 -23.59 -39.11 -2.80
N ASN A 864 -23.68 -38.30 -1.72
CA ASN A 864 -23.12 -38.61 -0.41
C ASN A 864 -21.64 -38.99 -0.44
N ILE A 865 -20.83 -38.28 -1.23
CA ILE A 865 -19.37 -38.41 -1.19
C ILE A 865 -18.84 -37.57 -0.04
N ASP A 866 -18.05 -38.18 0.86
CA ASP A 866 -17.48 -37.49 2.01
C ASP A 866 -16.27 -36.65 1.58
N TYR A 867 -16.27 -35.35 1.92
CA TYR A 867 -15.15 -34.44 1.70
C TYR A 867 -15.07 -33.36 2.77
N THR A 868 -13.90 -32.74 2.91
CA THR A 868 -13.67 -31.53 3.70
C THR A 868 -13.43 -30.36 2.76
N TYR A 869 -14.06 -29.22 3.03
CA TYR A 869 -13.87 -27.98 2.28
C TYR A 869 -13.23 -26.89 3.13
N ASN A 870 -12.22 -26.22 2.59
CA ASN A 870 -11.65 -25.00 3.17
C ASN A 870 -11.62 -23.88 2.14
N GLU A 871 -11.76 -22.64 2.63
CA GLU A 871 -11.67 -21.45 1.80
C GLU A 871 -10.63 -20.52 2.40
N TYR A 872 -9.72 -20.03 1.56
CA TYR A 872 -8.67 -19.10 1.97
C TYR A 872 -8.62 -17.94 0.97
N PRO A 873 -8.98 -16.70 1.37
CA PRO A 873 -8.95 -15.55 0.47
C PRO A 873 -7.54 -15.31 -0.09
N GLY A 874 -7.44 -15.03 -1.39
CA GLY A 874 -6.16 -14.84 -2.08
C GLY A 874 -6.21 -15.14 -3.58
N GLY A 875 -7.34 -15.64 -4.08
CA GLY A 875 -7.55 -15.98 -5.48
C GLY A 875 -6.72 -17.15 -5.96
N HIS A 876 -6.48 -17.18 -7.27
CA HIS A 876 -5.82 -18.30 -7.92
C HIS A 876 -4.29 -18.15 -7.87
N THR A 877 -3.72 -18.16 -6.65
CA THR A 877 -2.33 -17.74 -6.40
C THR A 877 -1.56 -18.69 -5.45
N TRP A 878 -0.23 -18.69 -5.55
CA TRP A 878 0.68 -19.47 -4.69
C TRP A 878 0.50 -19.29 -3.18
N PRO A 879 0.23 -18.08 -2.65
CA PRO A 879 -0.17 -17.88 -1.26
C PRO A 879 -1.24 -18.86 -0.77
N VAL A 880 -2.29 -19.08 -1.58
CA VAL A 880 -3.39 -20.01 -1.25
C VAL A 880 -2.89 -21.44 -1.25
N TRP A 881 -2.12 -21.84 -2.27
CA TRP A 881 -1.66 -23.23 -2.41
C TRP A 881 -0.62 -23.63 -1.36
N ARG A 882 0.19 -22.67 -0.88
CA ARG A 882 1.06 -22.88 0.30
C ARG A 882 0.23 -23.16 1.55
N GLN A 883 -0.84 -22.40 1.75
CA GLN A 883 -1.77 -22.61 2.86
C GLN A 883 -2.45 -23.97 2.77
N ASP A 884 -2.81 -24.40 1.55
CA ASP A 884 -3.41 -25.71 1.31
C ASP A 884 -2.47 -26.84 1.68
N LEU A 885 -1.20 -26.78 1.27
CA LEU A 885 -0.21 -27.76 1.68
C LEU A 885 0.00 -27.74 3.20
N TYR A 886 0.10 -26.56 3.81
CA TYR A 886 0.26 -26.41 5.26
C TYR A 886 -0.90 -27.02 6.05
N ARG A 887 -2.13 -26.95 5.53
CA ARG A 887 -3.33 -27.53 6.17
C ARG A 887 -3.54 -29.01 5.83
N PHE A 888 -3.15 -29.44 4.64
CA PHE A 888 -3.37 -30.80 4.17
C PHE A 888 -2.32 -31.77 4.69
N ALA A 889 -1.04 -31.41 4.69
CA ALA A 889 0.05 -32.30 5.13
C ALA A 889 -0.12 -32.85 6.56
N PRO A 890 -0.61 -32.07 7.56
CA PRO A 890 -0.90 -32.58 8.90
C PRO A 890 -2.00 -33.65 8.97
N LEU A 891 -2.89 -33.74 7.97
CA LEU A 891 -3.97 -34.73 7.95
C LEU A 891 -3.47 -36.11 7.53
N LEU A 892 -2.40 -36.16 6.73
CA LEU A 892 -1.98 -37.37 6.05
C LEU A 892 -1.37 -38.40 7.02
N PHE A 893 -1.71 -39.67 6.80
CA PHE A 893 -1.05 -40.84 7.40
C PHE A 893 -1.15 -40.90 8.94
N ASN A 894 -2.19 -40.30 9.53
CA ASN A 894 -2.44 -40.33 10.97
C ASN A 894 -3.06 -41.65 11.48
N ASN A 895 -3.61 -42.47 10.58
CA ASN A 895 -4.22 -43.77 10.88
C ASN A 895 -3.21 -44.94 10.85
N GLN A 896 -1.90 -44.65 10.77
CA GLN A 896 -0.80 -45.63 10.69
C GLN A 896 0.05 -45.75 11.95
#